data_AF-A0A9D2IF29-F1
#
_entry.id   AF-A0A9D2IF29-F1
#
_cell.length_a   1.000
_cell.length_b   1.000
_cell.length_c   1.000
_cell.angle_alpha   90.00
_cell.angle_beta   90.00
_cell.angle_gamma   90.00
#
_symmetry.space_group_name_H-M   'P 1'
#
loop_
_entity.id
_entity.type
_entity.pdbx_description
1 polymer ?
#
loop_
_entity_poly.entity_id
_entity_poly.type
_entity_poly.pdbx_seq_one_letter_code
_entity_poly.pdbx_strand_id
1 'polypeptide(L)'
;MKKLFKWIALCLALMLAFGIAACSKEGEVAQSESAAFIAAVEEIGEVSLESRVKIDDAYAIYDELTQTEKQAEGVTEAKATLDGKKAQYDALVAADAASGFLAACEKVPAAENVTKDDQAVIEMAENLYNALSEAAKQANGVAEAYAKLTAARGALDAMLSNVIKISSASEFAAIGNDLTANYELTSDIDMSSVEWTVLGAFSGTLNGNGYTLKNFQYTPQASGFAIFTSIAQGGVVENLGVTGYVEDAGAWAGVICVDNYGTIRNCWTNVVLKTTQIAGYAGMIALNNMGKGAIENCYTVGANLAYGTEFSLDRGAMLLESAASASVSGCFVLSDNNEMPYAIGKSKDASLYRTEEEMKQASLYAAWDTDVWNIENGSFPTLKRETEGVKTPEIYIVNAQTELKSSALEEGRFKVKVAVIDADFADVRYSLKAPVTGVDVASDGTVTVTAQQDVTFTVVASVSSAAAEAGFTVSFPKEVISISTPQQLLKIADDLSGSYELTADIDLTGIAWQALGGEEGFSGTFNGNGYTIKNFEFTPGNVGFALFKKINAGAVVENVCLEGTIENAGSWFGTVTVDNSGTIRNCMTNVSLGGANNDSYGGGICCNNKPGGVIENCVVLGAITSTPSKYPNVHNGAFAVNNEGTIRNCLADKETSGLQYAAGQQPDTLLDMLKTTAEMKSEATYGSAFDAEIWNIEDGKYPALRKTA
;
A
#
# COMPACT_ATOMS: atom_id res chain seq x y z
N MET A 1 34.32 -2.78 -62.52
CA MET A 1 33.75 -1.63 -63.27
C MET A 1 33.50 -0.36 -62.44
N LYS A 2 34.02 -0.22 -61.21
CA LYS A 2 34.01 1.07 -60.45
C LYS A 2 35.42 1.59 -60.10
N LYS A 3 36.48 0.98 -60.64
CA LYS A 3 37.88 1.46 -60.54
C LYS A 3 38.36 2.23 -61.78
N LEU A 4 37.53 2.32 -62.83
CA LEU A 4 37.85 3.03 -64.09
C LEU A 4 37.35 4.50 -64.10
N PHE A 5 36.57 4.93 -63.10
CA PHE A 5 35.93 6.26 -63.09
C PHE A 5 36.63 7.30 -62.21
N LYS A 6 37.58 6.91 -61.35
CA LYS A 6 38.40 7.88 -60.58
C LYS A 6 39.58 8.44 -61.39
N TRP A 7 40.01 7.74 -62.44
CA TRP A 7 41.08 8.19 -63.34
C TRP A 7 40.66 9.28 -64.33
N ILE A 8 39.36 9.45 -64.61
CA ILE A 8 38.88 10.50 -65.53
C ILE A 8 38.63 11.83 -64.81
N ALA A 9 38.35 11.81 -63.50
CA ALA A 9 38.08 13.03 -62.74
C ALA A 9 39.36 13.79 -62.32
N LEU A 10 40.48 13.09 -62.09
CA LEU A 10 41.74 13.74 -61.77
C LEU A 10 42.42 14.36 -63.01
N CYS A 11 42.24 13.75 -64.19
CA CYS A 11 42.69 14.32 -65.46
C CYS A 11 41.82 15.50 -65.95
N LEU A 12 40.59 15.68 -65.46
CA LEU A 12 39.73 16.81 -65.84
C LEU A 12 39.88 18.04 -64.95
N ALA A 13 40.35 17.90 -63.71
CA ALA A 13 40.58 19.04 -62.81
C ALA A 13 41.86 19.83 -63.15
N LEU A 14 42.83 19.20 -63.84
CA LEU A 14 44.02 19.87 -64.37
C LEU A 14 43.85 20.39 -65.81
N MET A 15 42.77 20.05 -66.52
CA MET A 15 42.52 20.50 -67.91
C MET A 15 41.55 21.67 -68.06
N LEU A 16 41.11 22.31 -66.98
CA LEU A 16 40.12 23.41 -67.02
C LEU A 16 40.67 24.79 -66.62
N ALA A 17 42.00 24.96 -66.58
CA ALA A 17 42.63 26.27 -66.45
C ALA A 17 43.27 26.81 -67.75
N PHE A 18 43.45 26.02 -68.81
CA PHE A 18 43.98 26.55 -70.07
C PHE A 18 43.43 25.86 -71.32
N GLY A 19 42.61 26.61 -72.05
CA GLY A 19 42.25 26.43 -73.46
C GLY A 19 41.19 27.48 -73.81
N ILE A 20 41.36 28.42 -74.73
CA ILE A 20 42.27 28.54 -75.87
C ILE A 20 42.37 30.05 -76.19
N ALA A 21 43.59 30.61 -76.31
CA ALA A 21 43.89 31.68 -77.28
C ALA A 21 45.40 31.90 -77.41
N ALA A 22 45.94 31.41 -78.53
CA ALA A 22 47.03 31.99 -79.31
C ALA A 22 48.38 32.35 -78.66
N CYS A 23 49.41 31.65 -79.15
CA CYS A 23 50.69 32.19 -79.60
C CYS A 23 51.74 32.60 -78.53
N SER A 24 52.87 31.91 -78.63
CA SER A 24 54.24 32.29 -78.28
C SER A 24 54.76 32.09 -76.84
N LYS A 25 55.94 31.45 -76.81
CA LYS A 25 57.06 31.54 -75.86
C LYS A 25 57.18 30.55 -74.69
N GLU A 26 58.34 29.88 -74.72
CA GLU A 26 59.31 29.70 -73.63
C GLU A 26 58.92 28.82 -72.42
N GLY A 27 59.51 27.62 -72.39
CA GLY A 27 60.09 27.02 -71.19
C GLY A 27 59.15 26.45 -70.12
N GLU A 28 58.62 25.25 -70.34
CA GLU A 28 58.17 24.39 -69.24
C GLU A 28 58.81 23.01 -69.39
N VAL A 29 59.69 22.68 -68.45
CA VAL A 29 60.36 21.38 -68.34
C VAL A 29 59.31 20.38 -67.85
N ALA A 30 59.01 19.33 -68.61
CA ALA A 30 58.24 18.21 -68.09
C ALA A 30 58.97 17.65 -66.84
N GLN A 31 58.38 17.81 -65.65
CA GLN A 31 58.95 17.26 -64.43
C GLN A 31 59.03 15.74 -64.56
N SER A 32 60.21 15.16 -64.36
CA SER A 32 60.37 13.71 -64.26
C SER A 32 59.48 13.16 -63.14
N GLU A 33 58.96 11.93 -63.28
CA GLU A 33 58.14 11.29 -62.25
C GLU A 33 58.86 11.24 -60.88
N SER A 34 60.20 11.14 -60.87
CA SER A 34 61.04 11.30 -59.67
C SER A 34 60.86 12.64 -58.94
N ALA A 35 60.64 13.75 -59.66
CA ALA A 35 60.46 15.07 -59.08
C ALA A 35 59.04 15.28 -58.53
N ALA A 36 58.04 14.66 -59.17
CA ALA A 36 56.67 14.64 -58.67
C ALA A 36 56.56 13.87 -57.35
N PHE A 37 57.28 12.75 -57.21
CA PHE A 37 57.37 12.01 -55.95
C PHE A 37 57.96 12.85 -54.82
N ILE A 38 59.11 13.51 -55.04
CA ILE A 38 59.77 14.34 -54.03
C ILE A 38 58.84 15.47 -53.57
N ALA A 39 58.16 16.15 -54.50
CA ALA A 39 57.20 17.21 -54.20
C ALA A 39 56.00 16.69 -53.38
N ALA A 40 55.47 15.49 -53.70
CA ALA A 40 54.38 14.89 -52.94
C ALA A 40 54.79 14.56 -51.49
N VAL A 41 56.03 14.13 -51.25
CA VAL A 41 56.55 13.90 -49.89
C VAL A 41 56.69 15.20 -49.09
N GLU A 42 57.09 16.30 -49.75
CA GLU A 42 57.17 17.62 -49.12
C GLU A 42 55.79 18.18 -48.76
N GLU A 43 54.78 17.97 -49.61
CA GLU A 43 53.41 18.46 -49.43
C GLU A 43 52.67 17.83 -48.24
N ILE A 44 53.14 16.68 -47.74
CA ILE A 44 52.61 16.06 -46.51
C ILE A 44 52.77 17.03 -45.32
N GLY A 45 53.85 17.82 -45.27
CA GLY A 45 54.08 18.78 -44.19
C GLY A 45 54.24 18.14 -42.81
N GLU A 46 53.75 18.81 -41.77
CA GLU A 46 53.69 18.26 -40.40
C GLU A 46 52.64 17.14 -40.33
N VAL A 47 53.00 15.99 -39.75
CA VAL A 47 52.13 14.80 -39.74
C VAL A 47 51.03 14.96 -38.69
N SER A 48 49.79 14.77 -39.12
CA SER A 48 48.57 14.82 -38.31
C SER A 48 47.61 13.69 -38.69
N LEU A 49 46.49 13.52 -37.96
CA LEU A 49 45.46 12.53 -38.28
C LEU A 49 44.80 12.74 -39.66
N GLU A 50 44.91 13.95 -40.24
CA GLU A 50 44.41 14.28 -41.58
C GLU A 50 45.40 13.92 -42.70
N SER A 51 46.65 13.58 -42.37
CA SER A 51 47.72 13.36 -43.35
C SER A 51 47.58 12.09 -44.19
N ARG A 52 46.59 11.22 -43.91
CA ARG A 52 46.43 9.90 -44.53
C ARG A 52 46.44 9.92 -46.05
N VAL A 53 45.59 10.78 -46.64
CA VAL A 53 45.41 10.83 -48.09
C VAL A 53 46.71 11.24 -48.77
N LYS A 54 47.39 12.26 -48.24
CA LYS A 54 48.67 12.72 -48.78
C LYS A 54 49.76 11.67 -48.71
N ILE A 55 49.81 10.91 -47.61
CA ILE A 55 50.76 9.81 -47.43
C ILE A 55 50.46 8.67 -48.42
N ASP A 56 49.20 8.26 -48.55
CA ASP A 56 48.76 7.21 -49.49
C ASP A 56 49.04 7.61 -50.95
N ASP A 57 48.77 8.88 -51.32
CA ASP A 57 49.04 9.43 -52.65
C ASP A 57 50.56 9.46 -52.95
N ALA A 58 51.40 9.84 -51.98
CA ALA A 58 52.86 9.81 -52.14
C ALA A 58 53.41 8.38 -52.32
N TYR A 59 52.84 7.37 -51.63
CA TYR A 59 53.17 5.96 -51.87
C TYR A 59 52.73 5.48 -53.25
N ALA A 60 51.54 5.88 -53.70
CA ALA A 60 51.05 5.52 -55.03
C ALA A 60 51.96 6.06 -56.14
N ILE A 61 52.41 7.32 -56.02
CA ILE A 61 53.37 7.92 -56.97
C ILE A 61 54.71 7.17 -56.93
N TYR A 62 55.21 6.79 -55.75
CA TYR A 62 56.43 6.01 -55.63
C TYR A 62 56.35 4.63 -56.29
N ASP A 63 55.20 3.96 -56.16
CA ASP A 63 55.00 2.61 -56.68
C ASP A 63 55.03 2.57 -58.21
N GLU A 64 54.62 3.65 -58.88
CA GLU A 64 54.63 3.81 -60.33
C GLU A 64 56.04 4.06 -60.91
N LEU A 65 57.01 4.53 -60.10
CA LEU A 65 58.39 4.77 -60.54
C LEU A 65 59.09 3.50 -61.04
N THR A 66 59.87 3.63 -62.12
CA THR A 66 60.73 2.55 -62.61
C THR A 66 61.89 2.27 -61.64
N GLN A 67 62.55 1.10 -61.79
CA GLN A 67 63.70 0.74 -60.94
C GLN A 67 64.88 1.72 -61.06
N THR A 68 65.08 2.32 -62.24
CA THR A 68 66.11 3.35 -62.43
C THR A 68 65.74 4.64 -61.72
N GLU A 69 64.47 5.05 -61.77
CA GLU A 69 63.97 6.28 -61.11
C GLU A 69 63.93 6.14 -59.58
N LYS A 70 63.70 4.95 -59.05
CA LYS A 70 63.81 4.66 -57.62
C LYS A 70 65.23 4.83 -57.08
N GLN A 71 66.24 4.77 -57.95
CA GLN A 71 67.66 4.99 -57.63
C GLN A 71 68.13 6.41 -58.01
N ALA A 72 67.25 7.27 -58.52
CA ALA A 72 67.61 8.64 -58.85
C ALA A 72 67.98 9.46 -57.61
N GLU A 73 68.84 10.46 -57.80
CA GLU A 73 69.29 11.38 -56.75
C GLU A 73 68.09 12.03 -56.05
N GLY A 74 68.06 12.03 -54.72
CA GLY A 74 66.96 12.57 -53.90
C GLY A 74 65.76 11.63 -53.66
N VAL A 75 65.47 10.67 -54.55
CA VAL A 75 64.30 9.77 -54.41
C VAL A 75 64.44 8.81 -53.23
N THR A 76 65.65 8.31 -52.97
CA THR A 76 65.90 7.39 -51.85
C THR A 76 65.70 8.10 -50.49
N GLU A 77 66.11 9.36 -50.38
CA GLU A 77 65.94 10.19 -49.18
C GLU A 77 64.47 10.59 -48.99
N ALA A 78 63.78 10.97 -50.07
CA ALA A 78 62.35 11.25 -50.03
C ALA A 78 61.53 10.01 -49.63
N LYS A 79 61.91 8.81 -50.09
CA LYS A 79 61.26 7.56 -49.67
C LYS A 79 61.48 7.25 -48.19
N ALA A 80 62.70 7.43 -47.69
CA ALA A 80 62.98 7.29 -46.26
C ALA A 80 62.18 8.31 -45.42
N THR A 81 62.02 9.53 -45.93
CA THR A 81 61.20 10.57 -45.30
C THR A 81 59.72 10.21 -45.30
N LEU A 82 59.17 9.72 -46.41
CA LEU A 82 57.81 9.22 -46.51
C LEU A 82 57.56 8.08 -45.51
N ASP A 83 58.48 7.13 -45.41
CA ASP A 83 58.40 6.02 -44.44
C ASP A 83 58.44 6.53 -43.00
N GLY A 84 59.30 7.51 -42.70
CA GLY A 84 59.32 8.19 -41.41
C GLY A 84 58.01 8.91 -41.09
N LYS A 85 57.41 9.60 -42.07
CA LYS A 85 56.11 10.28 -41.92
C LYS A 85 54.96 9.28 -41.76
N LYS A 86 54.97 8.16 -42.48
CA LYS A 86 54.01 7.07 -42.30
C LYS A 86 54.11 6.47 -40.91
N ALA A 87 55.33 6.26 -40.40
CA ALA A 87 55.54 5.77 -39.04
C ALA A 87 55.03 6.76 -37.98
N GLN A 88 55.23 8.07 -38.18
CA GLN A 88 54.67 9.11 -37.31
C GLN A 88 53.13 9.12 -37.36
N TYR A 89 52.55 9.00 -38.56
CA TYR A 89 51.10 8.94 -38.75
C TYR A 89 50.50 7.72 -38.05
N ASP A 90 51.11 6.56 -38.22
CA ASP A 90 50.68 5.31 -37.59
C ASP A 90 50.77 5.39 -36.06
N ALA A 91 51.81 6.06 -35.53
CA ALA A 91 51.93 6.32 -34.10
C ALA A 91 50.82 7.26 -33.58
N LEU A 92 50.44 8.29 -34.34
CA LEU A 92 49.33 9.19 -33.99
C LEU A 92 47.98 8.46 -34.01
N VAL A 93 47.73 7.66 -35.06
CA VAL A 93 46.51 6.83 -35.15
C VAL A 93 46.45 5.82 -34.00
N ALA A 94 47.59 5.20 -33.66
CA ALA A 94 47.67 4.30 -32.52
C ALA A 94 47.39 5.00 -31.19
N ALA A 95 47.90 6.22 -31.00
CA ALA A 95 47.68 7.02 -29.79
C ALA A 95 46.22 7.49 -29.67
N ASP A 96 45.59 7.90 -30.77
CA ASP A 96 44.18 8.30 -30.81
C ASP A 96 43.25 7.12 -30.49
N ALA A 97 43.47 5.97 -31.14
CA ALA A 97 42.73 4.74 -30.87
C ALA A 97 42.88 4.27 -29.42
N ALA A 98 44.10 4.31 -28.87
CA ALA A 98 44.35 4.00 -27.46
C ALA A 98 43.61 4.96 -26.52
N SER A 99 43.56 6.26 -26.84
CA SER A 99 42.83 7.26 -26.07
C SER A 99 41.33 7.00 -26.08
N GLY A 100 40.77 6.62 -27.24
CA GLY A 100 39.36 6.23 -27.36
C GLY A 100 39.00 5.01 -26.51
N PHE A 101 39.87 3.99 -26.47
CA PHE A 101 39.71 2.83 -25.59
C PHE A 101 39.79 3.21 -24.10
N LEU A 102 40.78 4.00 -23.69
CA LEU A 102 40.93 4.45 -22.31
C LEU A 102 39.68 5.20 -21.82
N ALA A 103 39.14 6.10 -22.63
CA ALA A 103 37.91 6.83 -22.32
C ALA A 103 36.67 5.92 -22.18
N ALA A 104 36.61 4.83 -22.95
CA ALA A 104 35.54 3.83 -22.78
C ALA A 104 35.71 3.06 -21.45
N CYS A 105 36.93 2.67 -21.11
CA CYS A 105 37.24 1.96 -19.86
C CYS A 105 37.04 2.80 -18.59
N GLU A 106 37.04 4.13 -18.66
CA GLU A 106 36.63 4.99 -17.55
C GLU A 106 35.16 4.77 -17.14
N LYS A 107 34.29 4.44 -18.11
CA LYS A 107 32.87 4.18 -17.89
C LYS A 107 32.57 2.76 -17.42
N VAL A 108 33.49 1.82 -17.64
CA VAL A 108 33.36 0.44 -17.14
C VAL A 108 33.46 0.46 -15.61
N PRO A 109 32.54 -0.15 -14.86
CA PRO A 109 32.63 -0.20 -13.39
C PRO A 109 33.77 -1.10 -12.92
N ALA A 110 34.11 -0.98 -11.63
CA ALA A 110 34.96 -1.98 -10.97
C ALA A 110 34.23 -3.32 -10.88
N ALA A 111 34.96 -4.44 -10.89
CA ALA A 111 34.39 -5.79 -11.00
C ALA A 111 33.35 -6.10 -9.90
N GLU A 112 33.57 -5.60 -8.69
CA GLU A 112 32.69 -5.74 -7.53
C GLU A 112 31.39 -4.92 -7.63
N ASN A 113 31.31 -3.97 -8.57
CA ASN A 113 30.16 -3.09 -8.81
C ASN A 113 29.50 -3.37 -10.16
N VAL A 114 29.90 -4.42 -10.88
CA VAL A 114 29.29 -4.80 -12.16
C VAL A 114 27.85 -5.24 -11.92
N THR A 115 26.96 -4.75 -12.79
CA THR A 115 25.56 -5.11 -12.87
C THR A 115 25.24 -5.64 -14.27
N LYS A 116 24.03 -6.16 -14.49
CA LYS A 116 23.58 -6.58 -15.83
C LYS A 116 23.51 -5.40 -16.81
N ASP A 117 23.18 -4.21 -16.32
CA ASP A 117 23.01 -3.00 -17.12
C ASP A 117 24.34 -2.54 -17.76
N ASP A 118 25.47 -2.97 -17.21
CA ASP A 118 26.81 -2.63 -17.71
C ASP A 118 27.21 -3.40 -18.99
N GLN A 119 26.40 -4.37 -19.44
CA GLN A 119 26.71 -5.22 -20.59
C GLN A 119 27.08 -4.41 -21.84
N ALA A 120 26.29 -3.38 -22.18
CA ALA A 120 26.52 -2.58 -23.37
C ALA A 120 27.85 -1.79 -23.30
N VAL A 121 28.19 -1.26 -22.12
CA VAL A 121 29.43 -0.49 -21.91
C VAL A 121 30.65 -1.39 -21.96
N ILE A 122 30.55 -2.60 -21.38
CA ILE A 122 31.61 -3.62 -21.42
C ILE A 122 31.82 -4.10 -22.87
N GLU A 123 30.76 -4.42 -23.61
CA GLU A 123 30.86 -4.83 -25.03
C GLU A 123 31.44 -3.72 -25.92
N MET A 124 31.07 -2.47 -25.70
CA MET A 124 31.64 -1.33 -26.43
C MET A 124 33.16 -1.22 -26.20
N ALA A 125 33.62 -1.33 -24.95
CA ALA A 125 35.05 -1.26 -24.62
C ALA A 125 35.84 -2.44 -25.19
N GLU A 126 35.28 -3.64 -25.22
CA GLU A 126 35.89 -4.81 -25.88
C GLU A 126 36.04 -4.63 -27.38
N ASN A 127 35.00 -4.12 -28.04
CA ASN A 127 35.04 -3.83 -29.47
C ASN A 127 36.14 -2.82 -29.81
N LEU A 128 36.29 -1.77 -28.99
CA LEU A 128 37.37 -0.79 -29.13
C LEU A 128 38.75 -1.41 -28.91
N TYR A 129 38.91 -2.25 -27.89
CA TYR A 129 40.17 -2.96 -27.64
C TYR A 129 40.55 -3.90 -28.80
N ASN A 130 39.58 -4.68 -29.29
CA ASN A 130 39.76 -5.62 -30.40
C ASN A 130 40.13 -4.91 -31.71
N ALA A 131 39.76 -3.63 -31.85
CA ALA A 131 40.13 -2.79 -32.99
C ALA A 131 41.53 -2.14 -32.87
N LEU A 132 42.19 -2.20 -31.70
CA LEU A 132 43.51 -1.62 -31.49
C LEU A 132 44.59 -2.36 -32.30
N SER A 133 45.51 -1.60 -32.89
CA SER A 133 46.76 -2.12 -33.46
C SER A 133 47.71 -2.59 -32.34
N GLU A 134 48.71 -3.40 -32.69
CA GLU A 134 49.72 -3.85 -31.72
C GLU A 134 50.49 -2.68 -31.08
N ALA A 135 50.76 -1.62 -31.85
CA ALA A 135 51.38 -0.41 -31.31
C ALA A 135 50.47 0.32 -30.32
N ALA A 136 49.16 0.39 -30.60
CA ALA A 136 48.18 1.02 -29.71
C ALA A 136 48.00 0.24 -28.40
N LYS A 137 48.07 -1.10 -28.44
CA LYS A 137 48.02 -1.95 -27.24
C LYS A 137 49.19 -1.73 -26.27
N GLN A 138 50.32 -1.24 -26.77
CA GLN A 138 51.51 -0.91 -25.96
C GLN A 138 51.51 0.54 -25.44
N ALA A 139 50.48 1.33 -25.75
CA ALA A 139 50.37 2.70 -25.24
C ALA A 139 50.19 2.70 -23.72
N ASN A 140 50.69 3.75 -23.08
CA ASN A 140 50.66 3.88 -21.62
C ASN A 140 49.21 3.82 -21.09
N GLY A 141 48.97 3.02 -20.05
CA GLY A 141 47.65 2.84 -19.42
C GLY A 141 46.72 1.81 -20.08
N VAL A 142 46.97 1.41 -21.34
CA VAL A 142 46.08 0.47 -22.06
C VAL A 142 46.05 -0.91 -21.39
N ALA A 143 47.19 -1.40 -20.91
CA ALA A 143 47.28 -2.68 -20.22
C ALA A 143 46.47 -2.71 -18.91
N GLU A 144 46.51 -1.63 -18.12
CA GLU A 144 45.75 -1.49 -16.88
C GLU A 144 44.24 -1.38 -17.15
N ALA A 145 43.86 -0.57 -18.14
CA ALA A 145 42.47 -0.44 -18.57
C ALA A 145 41.90 -1.76 -19.11
N TYR A 146 42.69 -2.53 -19.86
CA TYR A 146 42.28 -3.85 -20.35
C TYR A 146 42.13 -4.87 -19.22
N ALA A 147 42.99 -4.83 -18.21
CA ALA A 147 42.85 -5.68 -17.02
C ALA A 147 41.55 -5.37 -16.27
N LYS A 148 41.21 -4.07 -16.10
CA LYS A 148 39.92 -3.64 -15.53
C LYS A 148 38.73 -4.15 -16.34
N LEU A 149 38.77 -3.98 -17.66
CA LEU A 149 37.72 -4.47 -18.56
C LEU A 149 37.55 -6.00 -18.46
N THR A 150 38.65 -6.74 -18.46
CA THR A 150 38.63 -8.21 -18.35
C THR A 150 38.02 -8.67 -17.02
N ALA A 151 38.37 -8.00 -15.92
CA ALA A 151 37.78 -8.29 -14.62
C ALA A 151 36.27 -7.98 -14.60
N ALA A 152 35.85 -6.87 -15.21
CA ALA A 152 34.43 -6.52 -15.33
C ALA A 152 33.66 -7.53 -16.19
N ARG A 153 34.21 -7.96 -17.33
CA ARG A 153 33.63 -9.02 -18.17
C ARG A 153 33.50 -10.34 -17.40
N GLY A 154 34.55 -10.76 -16.68
CA GLY A 154 34.49 -11.97 -15.87
C GLY A 154 33.42 -11.91 -14.78
N ALA A 155 33.21 -10.75 -14.16
CA ALA A 155 32.13 -10.53 -13.21
C ALA A 155 30.74 -10.59 -13.88
N LEU A 156 30.59 -9.97 -15.04
CA LEU A 156 29.35 -10.03 -15.83
C LEU A 156 29.02 -11.47 -16.26
N ASP A 157 29.98 -12.21 -16.78
CA ASP A 157 29.81 -13.60 -17.21
C ASP A 157 29.47 -14.52 -16.01
N ALA A 158 30.10 -14.30 -14.85
CA ALA A 158 29.78 -15.02 -13.62
C ALA A 158 28.36 -14.70 -13.11
N MET A 159 27.90 -13.45 -13.28
CA MET A 159 26.52 -13.07 -12.98
C MET A 159 25.52 -13.74 -13.93
N LEU A 160 25.83 -13.77 -15.23
CA LEU A 160 24.94 -14.31 -16.27
C LEU A 160 24.90 -15.84 -16.28
N SER A 161 25.99 -16.52 -15.93
CA SER A 161 26.08 -17.99 -15.91
C SER A 161 25.44 -18.66 -14.70
N ASN A 162 25.17 -17.92 -13.61
CA ASN A 162 24.57 -18.42 -12.36
C ASN A 162 23.10 -18.00 -12.18
N VAL A 163 22.39 -17.65 -13.27
CA VAL A 163 20.97 -17.28 -13.20
C VAL A 163 20.07 -18.52 -13.30
N ILE A 164 19.22 -18.72 -12.30
CA ILE A 164 18.20 -19.75 -12.28
C ILE A 164 16.95 -19.21 -12.99
N LYS A 165 16.55 -19.85 -14.09
CA LYS A 165 15.35 -19.49 -14.84
C LYS A 165 14.11 -20.10 -14.17
N ILE A 166 13.05 -19.31 -14.06
CA ILE A 166 11.79 -19.68 -13.43
C ILE A 166 10.66 -19.55 -14.46
N SER A 167 9.91 -20.63 -14.64
CA SER A 167 8.80 -20.74 -15.58
C SER A 167 7.51 -21.29 -14.96
N SER A 168 7.54 -21.64 -13.68
CA SER A 168 6.40 -22.23 -12.97
C SER A 168 6.29 -21.77 -11.51
N ALA A 169 5.08 -21.89 -10.93
CA ALA A 169 4.83 -21.52 -9.55
C ALA A 169 5.65 -22.34 -8.55
N SER A 170 5.88 -23.63 -8.82
CA SER A 170 6.72 -24.48 -7.97
C SER A 170 8.19 -24.07 -8.00
N GLU A 171 8.71 -23.65 -9.15
CA GLU A 171 10.08 -23.13 -9.26
C GLU A 171 10.20 -21.78 -8.54
N PHE A 172 9.18 -20.93 -8.64
CA PHE A 172 9.15 -19.66 -7.91
C PHE A 172 9.12 -19.87 -6.40
N ALA A 173 8.27 -20.76 -5.89
CA ALA A 173 8.24 -21.11 -4.47
C ALA A 173 9.57 -21.73 -3.99
N ALA A 174 10.32 -22.39 -4.87
CA ALA A 174 11.62 -23.00 -4.57
C ALA A 174 12.75 -21.97 -4.37
N ILE A 175 12.55 -20.67 -4.68
CA ILE A 175 13.49 -19.60 -4.31
C ILE A 175 13.83 -19.65 -2.81
N GLY A 176 12.88 -20.07 -1.97
CA GLY A 176 13.10 -20.23 -0.52
C GLY A 176 14.24 -21.19 -0.15
N ASN A 177 14.71 -22.05 -1.07
CA ASN A 177 15.84 -22.94 -0.85
C ASN A 177 17.21 -22.24 -0.97
N ASP A 178 17.29 -21.16 -1.73
CA ASP A 178 18.51 -20.35 -1.89
C ASP A 178 18.15 -18.87 -2.13
N LEU A 179 18.05 -18.12 -1.03
CA LEU A 179 17.69 -16.71 -1.04
C LEU A 179 18.85 -15.78 -1.50
N THR A 180 20.00 -16.35 -1.88
CA THR A 180 21.20 -15.59 -2.27
C THR A 180 21.50 -15.66 -3.77
N ALA A 181 20.85 -16.58 -4.50
CA ALA A 181 21.06 -16.79 -5.93
C ALA A 181 20.36 -15.73 -6.80
N ASN A 182 20.69 -15.74 -8.09
CA ASN A 182 20.08 -14.87 -9.09
C ASN A 182 19.01 -15.62 -9.86
N TYR A 183 17.86 -14.99 -10.06
CA TYR A 183 16.66 -15.57 -10.64
C TYR A 183 16.11 -14.69 -11.77
N GLU A 184 15.56 -15.34 -12.79
CA GLU A 184 14.88 -14.68 -13.89
C GLU A 184 13.59 -15.39 -14.26
N LEU A 185 12.50 -14.63 -14.36
CA LEU A 185 11.26 -15.18 -14.94
C LEU A 185 11.41 -15.30 -16.46
N THR A 186 10.84 -16.36 -17.02
CA THR A 186 10.78 -16.59 -18.48
C THR A 186 9.35 -16.61 -19.02
N SER A 187 8.36 -16.50 -18.14
CA SER A 187 6.93 -16.41 -18.47
C SER A 187 6.17 -15.77 -17.31
N ASP A 188 4.92 -15.35 -17.56
CA ASP A 188 3.98 -15.06 -16.47
C ASP A 188 3.80 -16.33 -15.61
N ILE A 189 3.70 -16.17 -14.29
CA ILE A 189 3.60 -17.27 -13.34
C ILE A 189 2.25 -17.18 -12.63
N ASP A 190 1.39 -18.16 -12.85
CA ASP A 190 0.14 -18.32 -12.11
C ASP A 190 0.40 -19.12 -10.82
N MET A 191 0.32 -18.43 -9.69
CA MET A 191 0.56 -18.96 -8.35
C MET A 191 -0.62 -19.77 -7.79
N SER A 192 -1.73 -19.90 -8.53
CA SER A 192 -2.95 -20.58 -8.05
C SER A 192 -2.76 -22.06 -7.72
N SER A 193 -1.70 -22.68 -8.27
CA SER A 193 -1.37 -24.09 -8.05
C SER A 193 -0.53 -24.36 -6.78
N VAL A 194 -0.11 -23.33 -6.06
CA VAL A 194 0.76 -23.43 -4.89
C VAL A 194 0.15 -22.66 -3.71
N GLU A 195 0.05 -23.31 -2.56
CA GLU A 195 -0.26 -22.62 -1.31
C GLU A 195 0.92 -21.73 -0.91
N TRP A 196 0.71 -20.42 -0.94
CA TRP A 196 1.79 -19.45 -0.80
C TRP A 196 2.25 -19.34 0.66
N THR A 197 3.57 -19.41 0.85
CA THR A 197 4.24 -19.09 2.11
C THR A 197 5.25 -17.99 1.85
N VAL A 198 5.28 -16.99 2.73
CA VAL A 198 6.23 -15.87 2.63
C VAL A 198 7.67 -16.39 2.66
N LEU A 199 8.47 -16.01 1.66
CA LEU A 199 9.88 -16.39 1.57
C LEU A 199 10.72 -15.57 2.56
N GLY A 200 11.90 -16.08 2.93
CA GLY A 200 12.78 -15.41 3.90
C GLY A 200 13.46 -14.14 3.37
N ALA A 201 14.48 -13.67 4.09
CA ALA A 201 15.27 -12.50 3.70
C ALA A 201 16.07 -12.77 2.41
N PHE A 202 15.77 -12.04 1.35
CA PHE A 202 16.36 -12.21 0.02
C PHE A 202 17.52 -11.24 -0.19
N SER A 203 18.69 -11.77 -0.56
CA SER A 203 19.89 -10.97 -0.86
C SER A 203 20.42 -11.16 -2.28
N GLY A 204 19.76 -12.00 -3.08
CA GLY A 204 20.07 -12.23 -4.48
C GLY A 204 19.46 -11.18 -5.42
N THR A 205 19.38 -11.51 -6.71
CA THR A 205 18.68 -10.70 -7.72
C THR A 205 17.49 -11.47 -8.28
N LEU A 206 16.29 -10.91 -8.24
CA LEU A 206 15.11 -11.42 -8.94
C LEU A 206 14.73 -10.44 -10.04
N ASN A 207 14.92 -10.82 -11.29
CA ASN A 207 14.51 -10.03 -12.44
C ASN A 207 13.27 -10.67 -13.11
N GLY A 208 12.17 -9.94 -13.12
CA GLY A 208 10.92 -10.39 -13.71
C GLY A 208 10.92 -10.43 -15.23
N ASN A 209 11.92 -9.84 -15.91
CA ASN A 209 11.98 -9.74 -17.38
C ASN A 209 10.67 -9.20 -18.02
N GLY A 210 9.94 -8.36 -17.27
CA GLY A 210 8.63 -7.85 -17.67
C GLY A 210 7.45 -8.80 -17.47
N TYR A 211 7.68 -10.00 -16.95
CA TYR A 211 6.64 -10.98 -16.62
C TYR A 211 5.96 -10.70 -15.28
N THR A 212 4.80 -11.31 -15.11
CA THR A 212 3.88 -11.06 -14.00
C THR A 212 3.67 -12.30 -13.14
N LEU A 213 3.73 -12.13 -11.82
CA LEU A 213 3.24 -13.11 -10.85
C LEU A 213 1.75 -12.85 -10.61
N LYS A 214 0.91 -13.88 -10.78
CA LYS A 214 -0.55 -13.78 -10.70
C LYS A 214 -1.11 -14.72 -9.62
N ASN A 215 -2.25 -14.36 -9.05
CA ASN A 215 -3.16 -15.29 -8.35
C ASN A 215 -2.56 -16.06 -7.16
N PHE A 216 -1.87 -15.36 -6.25
CA PHE A 216 -1.37 -15.96 -5.01
C PHE A 216 -2.51 -16.55 -4.18
N GLN A 217 -2.42 -17.85 -3.86
CA GLN A 217 -3.32 -18.50 -2.91
C GLN A 217 -2.70 -18.40 -1.52
N TYR A 218 -3.21 -17.49 -0.70
CA TYR A 218 -2.75 -17.29 0.67
C TYR A 218 -3.80 -17.77 1.66
N THR A 219 -3.46 -18.77 2.48
CA THR A 219 -4.25 -19.16 3.65
C THR A 219 -3.90 -18.20 4.79
N PRO A 220 -4.87 -17.54 5.44
CA PRO A 220 -4.58 -16.57 6.51
C PRO A 220 -3.74 -17.20 7.63
N GLN A 221 -2.48 -16.76 7.74
CA GLN A 221 -1.63 -17.07 8.87
C GLN A 221 -1.62 -15.86 9.81
N ALA A 222 -1.48 -16.09 11.12
CA ALA A 222 -1.37 -15.03 12.13
C ALA A 222 -0.19 -14.06 11.90
N SER A 223 0.72 -14.41 10.98
CA SER A 223 1.93 -13.67 10.60
C SER A 223 1.60 -12.53 9.63
N GLY A 224 1.41 -12.78 8.33
CA GLY A 224 1.16 -11.71 7.34
C GLY A 224 1.44 -12.14 5.88
N PHE A 225 1.25 -11.24 4.91
CA PHE A 225 1.42 -11.52 3.47
C PHE A 225 2.57 -10.71 2.82
N ALA A 226 3.47 -11.40 2.11
CA ALA A 226 4.46 -10.82 1.21
C ALA A 226 5.03 -11.89 0.27
N ILE A 227 5.75 -11.49 -0.80
CA ILE A 227 6.65 -12.42 -1.50
C ILE A 227 7.84 -12.75 -0.59
N PHE A 228 8.54 -11.74 -0.09
CA PHE A 228 9.69 -11.90 0.82
C PHE A 228 9.45 -11.24 2.18
N THR A 229 10.00 -11.79 3.26
CA THR A 229 10.02 -11.07 4.55
C THR A 229 10.84 -9.79 4.42
N SER A 230 11.96 -9.83 3.70
CA SER A 230 12.76 -8.64 3.46
C SER A 230 13.60 -8.76 2.19
N ILE A 231 13.88 -7.62 1.58
CA ILE A 231 14.97 -7.49 0.61
C ILE A 231 16.16 -6.96 1.38
N ALA A 232 17.18 -7.78 1.58
CA ALA A 232 18.38 -7.44 2.33
C ALA A 232 19.24 -6.42 1.58
N GLN A 233 20.19 -5.80 2.28
CA GLN A 233 21.16 -4.88 1.66
C GLN A 233 21.91 -5.59 0.52
N GLY A 234 21.90 -5.01 -0.67
CA GLY A 234 22.48 -5.59 -1.89
C GLY A 234 21.54 -6.52 -2.67
N GLY A 235 20.40 -6.92 -2.08
CA GLY A 235 19.35 -7.65 -2.79
C GLY A 235 18.60 -6.74 -3.76
N VAL A 236 18.17 -7.31 -4.89
CA VAL A 236 17.50 -6.58 -5.97
C VAL A 236 16.25 -7.33 -6.44
N VAL A 237 15.12 -6.63 -6.52
CA VAL A 237 13.90 -7.09 -7.23
C VAL A 237 13.59 -6.08 -8.32
N GLU A 238 13.49 -6.54 -9.56
CA GLU A 238 13.33 -5.64 -10.70
C GLU A 238 12.46 -6.18 -11.83
N ASN A 239 11.89 -5.26 -12.63
CA ASN A 239 11.16 -5.56 -13.87
C ASN A 239 10.04 -6.59 -13.65
N LEU A 240 9.29 -6.45 -12.55
CA LEU A 240 8.31 -7.43 -12.10
C LEU A 240 6.91 -6.82 -12.02
N GLY A 241 5.93 -7.50 -12.62
CA GLY A 241 4.52 -7.27 -12.35
C GLY A 241 3.99 -8.21 -11.26
N VAL A 242 3.09 -7.73 -10.41
CA VAL A 242 2.38 -8.58 -9.45
C VAL A 242 0.89 -8.26 -9.47
N THR A 243 0.05 -9.27 -9.69
CA THR A 243 -1.41 -9.14 -9.67
C THR A 243 -2.08 -10.20 -8.80
N GLY A 244 -3.27 -9.89 -8.29
CA GLY A 244 -4.11 -10.86 -7.60
C GLY A 244 -4.99 -10.26 -6.51
N TYR A 245 -5.64 -11.13 -5.75
CA TYR A 245 -6.52 -10.77 -4.64
C TYR A 245 -6.08 -11.54 -3.38
N VAL A 246 -5.87 -10.80 -2.29
CA VAL A 246 -5.52 -11.33 -0.97
C VAL A 246 -6.64 -10.96 -0.01
N GLU A 247 -7.49 -11.94 0.32
CA GLU A 247 -8.71 -11.73 1.11
C GLU A 247 -8.44 -11.34 2.56
N ASP A 248 -7.40 -11.91 3.15
CA ASP A 248 -6.94 -11.56 4.49
C ASP A 248 -5.43 -11.73 4.54
N ALA A 249 -4.72 -10.61 4.54
CA ALA A 249 -3.28 -10.52 4.53
C ALA A 249 -2.66 -10.62 5.94
N GLY A 250 -3.45 -10.84 7.00
CA GLY A 250 -2.96 -10.91 8.38
C GLY A 250 -2.59 -9.55 8.98
N ALA A 251 -1.72 -9.53 10.00
CA ALA A 251 -1.40 -8.32 10.78
C ALA A 251 -0.44 -7.35 10.07
N TRP A 252 0.36 -7.85 9.13
CA TRP A 252 1.27 -7.04 8.33
C TRP A 252 1.30 -7.54 6.90
N ALA A 253 1.43 -6.64 5.94
CA ALA A 253 1.50 -7.00 4.54
C ALA A 253 2.37 -6.05 3.71
N GLY A 254 3.11 -6.61 2.77
CA GLY A 254 3.88 -5.88 1.78
C GLY A 254 4.01 -6.73 0.52
N VAL A 255 3.39 -6.33 -0.58
CA VAL A 255 3.21 -7.22 -1.75
C VAL A 255 4.52 -7.88 -2.20
N ILE A 256 5.58 -7.09 -2.43
CA ILE A 256 6.91 -7.61 -2.78
C ILE A 256 7.68 -8.00 -1.53
N CYS A 257 7.72 -7.14 -0.52
CA CYS A 257 8.35 -7.48 0.75
C CYS A 257 7.77 -6.76 1.96
N VAL A 258 8.00 -7.27 3.16
CA VAL A 258 7.71 -6.52 4.38
C VAL A 258 8.73 -5.39 4.56
N ASP A 259 10.01 -5.72 4.75
CA ASP A 259 11.06 -4.72 4.96
C ASP A 259 12.04 -4.64 3.78
N ASN A 260 12.13 -3.48 3.12
CA ASN A 260 13.11 -3.22 2.08
C ASN A 260 14.37 -2.55 2.64
N TYR A 261 15.52 -3.20 2.51
CA TYR A 261 16.86 -2.64 2.76
C TYR A 261 17.73 -2.63 1.49
N GLY A 262 17.25 -3.25 0.40
CA GLY A 262 17.91 -3.34 -0.90
C GLY A 262 17.24 -2.45 -1.94
N THR A 263 17.16 -2.92 -3.18
CA THR A 263 16.59 -2.17 -4.30
C THR A 263 15.36 -2.88 -4.88
N ILE A 264 14.24 -2.15 -4.95
CA ILE A 264 13.06 -2.55 -5.73
C ILE A 264 12.90 -1.53 -6.85
N ARG A 265 13.04 -1.95 -8.11
CA ARG A 265 12.98 -1.00 -9.24
C ARG A 265 12.17 -1.51 -10.41
N ASN A 266 11.55 -0.60 -11.15
CA ASN A 266 10.77 -0.94 -12.35
C ASN A 266 9.70 -2.02 -12.08
N CYS A 267 9.06 -1.97 -10.90
CA CYS A 267 8.06 -2.95 -10.50
C CYS A 267 6.68 -2.30 -10.46
N TRP A 268 5.64 -3.08 -10.76
CA TRP A 268 4.27 -2.60 -10.63
C TRP A 268 3.38 -3.63 -9.96
N THR A 269 2.39 -3.15 -9.21
CA THR A 269 1.43 -4.02 -8.53
C THR A 269 0.00 -3.63 -8.84
N ASN A 270 -0.83 -4.64 -9.06
CA ASN A 270 -2.27 -4.55 -9.17
C ASN A 270 -2.89 -5.66 -8.31
N VAL A 271 -2.65 -5.53 -7.00
CA VAL A 271 -3.15 -6.46 -5.99
C VAL A 271 -4.31 -5.80 -5.24
N VAL A 272 -5.38 -6.54 -4.96
CA VAL A 272 -6.35 -6.13 -3.97
C VAL A 272 -5.96 -6.78 -2.65
N LEU A 273 -5.57 -5.98 -1.68
CA LEU A 273 -5.04 -6.46 -0.41
C LEU A 273 -5.98 -6.04 0.72
N LYS A 274 -6.60 -7.01 1.38
CA LYS A 274 -7.44 -6.83 2.56
C LYS A 274 -6.74 -7.34 3.80
N THR A 275 -6.94 -6.72 4.95
CA THR A 275 -6.60 -7.30 6.26
C THR A 275 -7.79 -7.14 7.19
N THR A 276 -8.12 -8.24 7.88
CA THR A 276 -9.26 -8.31 8.81
C THR A 276 -8.85 -8.02 10.26
N GLN A 277 -7.55 -7.84 10.51
CA GLN A 277 -6.99 -7.63 11.84
C GLN A 277 -7.07 -6.15 12.24
N ILE A 278 -7.46 -5.88 13.49
CA ILE A 278 -7.71 -4.55 14.06
C ILE A 278 -6.48 -3.60 14.00
N ALA A 279 -5.27 -4.13 13.82
CA ALA A 279 -4.01 -3.40 13.67
C ALA A 279 -3.26 -3.75 12.37
N GLY A 280 -3.98 -4.18 11.32
CA GLY A 280 -3.39 -4.59 10.05
C GLY A 280 -2.70 -3.45 9.31
N TYR A 281 -1.37 -3.54 9.14
CA TYR A 281 -0.62 -2.61 8.29
C TYR A 281 -0.35 -3.24 6.93
N ALA A 282 -0.61 -2.52 5.84
CA ALA A 282 -0.34 -3.02 4.50
C ALA A 282 0.31 -1.97 3.62
N GLY A 283 1.25 -2.40 2.77
CA GLY A 283 1.81 -1.61 1.69
C GLY A 283 1.76 -2.34 0.36
N MET A 284 1.34 -1.63 -0.68
CA MET A 284 1.12 -2.20 -2.01
C MET A 284 2.41 -2.51 -2.80
N ILE A 285 3.57 -2.04 -2.34
CA ILE A 285 4.90 -2.45 -2.85
C ILE A 285 5.68 -3.14 -1.74
N ALA A 286 5.93 -2.41 -0.65
CA ALA A 286 6.56 -2.91 0.55
C ALA A 286 5.85 -2.38 1.79
N LEU A 287 5.98 -3.02 2.95
CA LEU A 287 5.46 -2.43 4.17
C LEU A 287 6.34 -1.26 4.62
N ASN A 288 7.64 -1.50 4.78
CA ASN A 288 8.61 -0.52 5.24
C ASN A 288 9.78 -0.40 4.27
N ASN A 289 10.21 0.82 3.98
CA ASN A 289 11.46 1.11 3.27
C ASN A 289 12.50 1.61 4.28
N MET A 290 13.51 0.80 4.59
CA MET A 290 14.38 0.94 5.76
C MET A 290 15.85 1.09 5.36
N GLY A 291 16.66 1.63 6.27
CA GLY A 291 18.10 1.79 6.04
C GLY A 291 18.39 2.59 4.76
N LYS A 292 19.20 2.04 3.86
CA LYS A 292 19.49 2.61 2.53
C LYS A 292 18.63 1.98 1.42
N GLY A 293 17.48 1.43 1.78
CA GLY A 293 16.55 0.84 0.83
C GLY A 293 16.11 1.85 -0.25
N ALA A 294 16.02 1.39 -1.48
CA ALA A 294 15.61 2.17 -2.63
C ALA A 294 14.38 1.54 -3.29
N ILE A 295 13.36 2.37 -3.54
CA ILE A 295 12.19 2.01 -4.34
C ILE A 295 12.10 3.02 -5.49
N GLU A 296 12.29 2.53 -6.72
CA GLU A 296 12.55 3.38 -7.88
C GLU A 296 11.65 3.01 -9.06
N ASN A 297 11.03 4.00 -9.70
CA ASN A 297 10.22 3.80 -10.92
C ASN A 297 9.16 2.70 -10.75
N CYS A 298 8.53 2.66 -9.57
CA CYS A 298 7.51 1.67 -9.24
C CYS A 298 6.13 2.31 -9.18
N TYR A 299 5.09 1.56 -9.52
CA TYR A 299 3.73 2.07 -9.34
C TYR A 299 2.77 1.01 -8.84
N THR A 300 1.67 1.45 -8.23
CA THR A 300 0.57 0.56 -7.89
C THR A 300 -0.75 1.11 -8.38
N VAL A 301 -1.52 0.23 -9.02
CA VAL A 301 -2.92 0.45 -9.39
C VAL A 301 -3.84 -0.49 -8.62
N GLY A 302 -3.30 -1.24 -7.66
CA GLY A 302 -4.09 -2.09 -6.77
C GLY A 302 -4.77 -1.30 -5.65
N ALA A 303 -5.58 -1.99 -4.84
CA ALA A 303 -6.36 -1.40 -3.77
C ALA A 303 -5.92 -1.94 -2.40
N ASN A 304 -5.56 -1.03 -1.49
CA ASN A 304 -5.25 -1.35 -0.10
C ASN A 304 -6.49 -1.13 0.78
N LEU A 305 -7.06 -2.24 1.25
CA LEU A 305 -8.30 -2.31 2.03
C LEU A 305 -8.04 -2.68 3.50
N ALA A 306 -6.87 -2.34 4.02
CA ALA A 306 -6.52 -2.62 5.41
C ALA A 306 -7.42 -1.87 6.41
N TYR A 307 -8.15 -2.62 7.25
CA TYR A 307 -9.01 -2.07 8.29
C TYR A 307 -8.26 -1.92 9.62
N GLY A 308 -8.38 -0.76 10.28
CA GLY A 308 -7.85 -0.56 11.62
C GLY A 308 -8.76 0.38 12.41
N THR A 309 -9.09 0.00 13.65
CA THR A 309 -9.95 0.82 14.53
C THR A 309 -9.14 2.01 15.04
N GLU A 310 -9.38 3.22 14.51
CA GLU A 310 -9.04 4.56 15.04
C GLU A 310 -7.65 4.82 15.71
N PHE A 311 -6.69 3.90 15.72
CA PHE A 311 -5.43 3.99 16.46
C PHE A 311 -4.15 3.90 15.63
N SER A 312 -4.23 4.08 14.30
CA SER A 312 -3.07 4.55 13.54
C SER A 312 -3.51 5.41 12.36
N LEU A 313 -3.46 6.73 12.54
CA LEU A 313 -3.62 7.74 11.47
C LEU A 313 -2.45 7.72 10.46
N ASP A 314 -1.50 6.80 10.63
CA ASP A 314 -0.27 6.70 9.87
C ASP A 314 -0.34 5.53 8.87
N ARG A 315 -1.44 5.38 8.12
CA ARG A 315 -1.58 4.34 7.08
C ARG A 315 -1.20 4.90 5.70
N GLY A 316 -0.49 4.12 4.90
CA GLY A 316 -0.15 4.49 3.52
C GLY A 316 -0.56 3.42 2.52
N ALA A 317 -1.03 3.83 1.34
CA ALA A 317 -1.39 2.90 0.28
C ALA A 317 -0.18 2.12 -0.24
N MET A 318 0.94 2.78 -0.50
CA MET A 318 2.15 2.13 -1.03
C MET A 318 3.05 1.57 0.06
N LEU A 319 3.30 2.36 1.12
CA LEU A 319 4.19 2.04 2.24
C LEU A 319 3.56 2.50 3.57
N LEU A 320 3.84 1.78 4.65
CA LEU A 320 3.63 2.30 6.00
C LEU A 320 4.65 3.40 6.32
N GLU A 321 5.94 3.13 6.09
CA GLU A 321 7.03 4.03 6.43
C GLU A 321 8.16 3.98 5.39
N SER A 322 8.81 5.12 5.19
CA SER A 322 10.13 5.21 4.58
C SER A 322 11.08 5.93 5.53
N ALA A 323 12.18 5.27 5.90
CA ALA A 323 13.22 5.84 6.74
C ALA A 323 13.89 7.03 6.06
N ALA A 324 14.40 7.98 6.85
CA ALA A 324 15.02 9.20 6.33
C ALA A 324 16.26 8.96 5.45
N SER A 325 16.93 7.82 5.60
CA SER A 325 18.08 7.40 4.80
C SER A 325 17.71 6.56 3.56
N ALA A 326 16.43 6.20 3.42
CA ALA A 326 15.90 5.42 2.31
C ALA A 326 15.36 6.35 1.21
N SER A 327 15.27 5.85 -0.03
CA SER A 327 14.77 6.62 -1.17
C SER A 327 13.49 6.01 -1.75
N VAL A 328 12.56 6.88 -2.13
CA VAL A 328 11.39 6.56 -2.95
C VAL A 328 11.36 7.58 -4.08
N SER A 329 11.61 7.15 -5.31
CA SER A 329 11.80 8.04 -6.45
C SER A 329 11.06 7.54 -7.70
N GLY A 330 10.49 8.46 -8.47
CA GLY A 330 9.74 8.11 -9.68
C GLY A 330 8.54 7.17 -9.42
N CYS A 331 7.99 7.15 -8.21
CA CYS A 331 6.94 6.20 -7.81
C CYS A 331 5.54 6.83 -7.80
N PHE A 332 4.51 6.03 -8.10
CA PHE A 332 3.13 6.51 -8.20
C PHE A 332 2.09 5.56 -7.62
N VAL A 333 1.00 6.11 -7.09
CA VAL A 333 -0.13 5.37 -6.53
C VAL A 333 -1.43 5.85 -7.16
N LEU A 334 -2.28 4.93 -7.63
CA LEU A 334 -3.60 5.27 -8.11
C LEU A 334 -4.51 5.72 -6.95
N SER A 335 -5.06 6.92 -7.02
CA SER A 335 -5.94 7.46 -5.98
C SER A 335 -7.38 6.96 -6.09
N ASP A 336 -7.87 6.69 -7.30
CA ASP A 336 -9.29 6.38 -7.58
C ASP A 336 -9.84 5.15 -6.83
N ASN A 337 -8.99 4.16 -6.58
CA ASN A 337 -9.36 2.91 -5.92
C ASN A 337 -8.74 2.72 -4.52
N ASN A 338 -8.13 3.77 -3.96
CA ASN A 338 -7.56 3.76 -2.61
C ASN A 338 -8.32 4.72 -1.68
N GLU A 339 -8.58 4.28 -0.45
CA GLU A 339 -9.24 5.08 0.60
C GLU A 339 -8.25 5.63 1.64
N MET A 340 -6.98 5.24 1.53
CA MET A 340 -5.92 5.73 2.42
C MET A 340 -5.59 7.20 2.10
N PRO A 341 -5.53 8.10 3.09
CA PRO A 341 -5.26 9.53 2.85
C PRO A 341 -3.83 9.80 2.37
N TYR A 342 -2.90 8.86 2.58
CA TYR A 342 -1.49 9.02 2.25
C TYR A 342 -0.97 7.83 1.43
N ALA A 343 0.02 8.08 0.57
CA ALA A 343 0.75 7.02 -0.10
C ALA A 343 1.81 6.40 0.83
N ILE A 344 2.43 7.24 1.67
CA ILE A 344 3.31 6.81 2.77
C ILE A 344 2.71 7.27 4.09
N GLY A 345 2.38 6.31 4.97
CA GLY A 345 1.56 6.55 6.15
C GLY A 345 2.21 7.44 7.21
N LYS A 346 3.34 7.03 7.76
CA LYS A 346 4.00 7.73 8.89
C LYS A 346 4.50 9.13 8.55
N SER A 347 4.94 9.36 7.32
CA SER A 347 5.33 10.69 6.86
C SER A 347 4.14 11.53 6.38
N LYS A 348 2.95 10.95 6.29
CA LYS A 348 1.74 11.58 5.76
C LYS A 348 1.95 12.13 4.35
N ASP A 349 2.72 11.41 3.54
CA ASP A 349 3.06 11.82 2.19
C ASP A 349 1.98 11.37 1.21
N ALA A 350 1.23 12.34 0.67
CA ALA A 350 0.24 12.14 -0.38
C ALA A 350 0.79 12.46 -1.80
N SER A 351 2.05 12.91 -1.92
CA SER A 351 2.60 13.44 -3.17
C SER A 351 2.78 12.40 -4.28
N LEU A 352 2.75 11.11 -3.93
CA LEU A 352 2.83 10.00 -4.89
C LEU A 352 1.48 9.67 -5.53
N TYR A 353 0.36 10.19 -5.00
CA TYR A 353 -0.96 9.92 -5.57
C TYR A 353 -1.16 10.59 -6.92
N ARG A 354 -1.74 9.85 -7.86
CA ARG A 354 -2.18 10.32 -9.16
C ARG A 354 -3.53 9.71 -9.48
N THR A 355 -4.35 10.46 -10.20
CA THR A 355 -5.60 9.96 -10.77
C THR A 355 -5.31 9.00 -11.92
N GLU A 356 -6.30 8.18 -12.30
CA GLU A 356 -6.21 7.32 -13.48
C GLU A 356 -5.80 8.12 -14.73
N GLU A 357 -6.42 9.28 -14.94
CA GLU A 357 -6.16 10.13 -16.11
C GLU A 357 -4.69 10.58 -16.16
N GLU A 358 -4.12 11.00 -15.03
CA GLU A 358 -2.72 11.41 -14.89
C GLU A 358 -1.76 10.24 -15.11
N MET A 359 -2.07 9.07 -14.52
CA MET A 359 -1.26 7.85 -14.70
C MET A 359 -1.30 7.29 -16.13
N LYS A 360 -2.26 7.73 -16.95
CA LYS A 360 -2.32 7.40 -18.38
C LYS A 360 -1.65 8.45 -19.28
N GLN A 361 -1.00 9.47 -18.72
CA GLN A 361 -0.22 10.45 -19.49
C GLN A 361 1.25 10.06 -19.57
N ALA A 362 1.79 9.92 -20.78
CA ALA A 362 3.19 9.56 -21.01
C ALA A 362 4.18 10.54 -20.38
N SER A 363 3.82 11.84 -20.28
CA SER A 363 4.67 12.87 -19.67
C SER A 363 4.95 12.65 -18.19
N LEU A 364 4.09 11.92 -17.47
CA LEU A 364 4.31 11.57 -16.06
C LEU A 364 5.58 10.72 -15.88
N TYR A 365 5.91 9.93 -16.90
CA TYR A 365 6.99 8.93 -16.90
C TYR A 365 8.20 9.36 -17.74
N ALA A 366 8.35 10.66 -18.05
CA ALA A 366 9.41 11.15 -18.95
C ALA A 366 10.85 10.82 -18.49
N ALA A 367 11.05 10.51 -17.20
CA ALA A 367 12.34 10.11 -16.64
C ALA A 367 12.57 8.59 -16.59
N TRP A 368 11.57 7.79 -16.97
CA TRP A 368 11.69 6.32 -16.98
C TRP A 368 12.42 5.82 -18.21
N ASP A 369 13.13 4.71 -18.04
CA ASP A 369 13.88 4.07 -19.12
C ASP A 369 12.92 3.42 -20.13
N THR A 370 12.90 3.95 -21.35
CA THR A 370 12.09 3.43 -22.45
C THR A 370 12.59 2.10 -22.98
N ASP A 371 13.80 1.66 -22.65
CA ASP A 371 14.26 0.30 -22.98
C ASP A 371 13.67 -0.75 -22.03
N VAL A 372 13.18 -0.33 -20.86
CA VAL A 372 12.46 -1.17 -19.89
C VAL A 372 10.94 -1.06 -20.05
N TRP A 373 10.43 0.15 -20.30
CA TRP A 373 8.99 0.44 -20.28
C TRP A 373 8.44 0.78 -21.68
N ASN A 374 7.25 0.26 -21.98
CA ASN A 374 6.37 0.78 -23.02
C ASN A 374 5.47 1.86 -22.40
N ILE A 375 5.58 3.10 -22.90
CA ILE A 375 4.87 4.27 -22.36
C ILE A 375 4.11 4.95 -23.50
N GLU A 376 2.78 4.97 -23.40
CA GLU A 376 1.89 5.54 -24.42
C GLU A 376 0.74 6.30 -23.74
N ASN A 377 0.22 7.35 -24.38
CA ASN A 377 -0.94 8.08 -23.85
C ASN A 377 -2.20 7.22 -23.90
N GLY A 378 -2.97 7.26 -22.80
CA GLY A 378 -4.25 6.55 -22.68
C GLY A 378 -4.13 5.15 -22.07
N SER A 379 -2.93 4.67 -21.75
CA SER A 379 -2.68 3.37 -21.11
C SER A 379 -1.68 3.51 -19.95
N PHE A 380 -1.78 2.63 -18.95
CA PHE A 380 -0.74 2.54 -17.93
C PHE A 380 0.56 2.01 -18.54
N PRO A 381 1.75 2.40 -18.02
CA PRO A 381 3.02 1.85 -18.51
C PRO A 381 3.09 0.33 -18.35
N THR A 382 3.59 -0.36 -19.37
CA THR A 382 3.80 -1.81 -19.32
C THR A 382 5.28 -2.13 -19.48
N LEU A 383 5.75 -3.17 -18.80
CA LEU A 383 7.13 -3.62 -18.96
C LEU A 383 7.31 -4.29 -20.33
N LYS A 384 8.45 -4.01 -20.98
CA LYS A 384 8.86 -4.70 -22.20
C LYS A 384 9.19 -6.16 -21.88
N ARG A 385 8.72 -7.05 -22.75
CA ARG A 385 8.93 -8.51 -22.66
C ARG A 385 8.90 -9.13 -24.05
N GLU A 386 9.53 -10.30 -24.19
CA GLU A 386 9.63 -11.01 -25.48
C GLU A 386 8.29 -11.58 -25.96
N THR A 387 7.43 -11.98 -25.03
CA THR A 387 6.13 -12.58 -25.33
C THR A 387 5.02 -11.82 -24.62
N GLU A 388 3.93 -11.54 -25.34
CA GLU A 388 2.77 -10.89 -24.74
C GLU A 388 2.02 -11.92 -23.86
N GLY A 389 1.77 -11.53 -22.61
CA GLY A 389 1.05 -12.38 -21.66
C GLY A 389 -0.42 -12.50 -22.02
N VAL A 390 -1.02 -13.65 -21.69
CA VAL A 390 -2.47 -13.83 -21.82
C VAL A 390 -3.15 -12.95 -20.78
N LYS A 391 -3.99 -12.02 -21.24
CA LYS A 391 -4.86 -11.21 -20.37
C LYS A 391 -6.02 -12.05 -19.86
N THR A 392 -6.16 -12.13 -18.55
CA THR A 392 -7.29 -12.79 -17.88
C THR A 392 -8.01 -11.74 -17.02
N PRO A 393 -8.99 -11.01 -17.59
CA PRO A 393 -9.65 -9.93 -16.86
C PRO A 393 -10.25 -10.40 -15.54
N GLU A 394 -9.96 -9.68 -14.46
CA GLU A 394 -10.61 -9.84 -13.16
C GLU A 394 -11.09 -8.49 -12.66
N ILE A 395 -12.13 -8.50 -11.82
CA ILE A 395 -12.68 -7.30 -11.22
C ILE A 395 -13.10 -7.58 -9.79
N TYR A 396 -12.89 -6.59 -8.93
CA TYR A 396 -13.24 -6.63 -7.52
C TYR A 396 -13.90 -5.31 -7.13
N ILE A 397 -14.97 -5.34 -6.33
CA ILE A 397 -15.50 -4.14 -5.68
C ILE A 397 -14.73 -3.92 -4.37
N VAL A 398 -14.17 -2.73 -4.22
CA VAL A 398 -13.14 -2.41 -3.21
C VAL A 398 -13.54 -1.24 -2.31
N ASN A 399 -14.83 -0.94 -2.18
CA ASN A 399 -15.32 0.00 -1.17
C ASN A 399 -14.96 -0.50 0.24
N ALA A 400 -14.31 0.33 1.06
CA ALA A 400 -13.92 -0.10 2.41
C ALA A 400 -15.11 -0.11 3.40
N GLN A 401 -16.18 0.61 3.09
CA GLN A 401 -17.42 0.65 3.87
C GLN A 401 -18.61 0.32 2.96
N THR A 402 -19.39 -0.68 3.36
CA THR A 402 -20.63 -1.08 2.68
C THR A 402 -21.88 -0.74 3.50
N GLU A 403 -21.71 -0.45 4.79
CA GLU A 403 -22.75 0.11 5.66
C GLU A 403 -22.52 1.61 5.79
N LEU A 404 -23.42 2.38 5.18
CA LEU A 404 -23.31 3.83 5.07
C LEU A 404 -24.44 4.49 5.87
N LYS A 405 -24.16 5.63 6.48
CA LYS A 405 -25.20 6.52 7.01
C LYS A 405 -25.60 7.48 5.90
N SER A 406 -26.90 7.74 5.74
CA SER A 406 -27.38 8.68 4.72
C SER A 406 -26.79 10.08 4.90
N SER A 407 -26.48 10.48 6.15
CA SER A 407 -25.79 11.73 6.46
C SER A 407 -24.33 11.79 5.99
N ALA A 408 -23.71 10.66 5.65
CA ALA A 408 -22.35 10.60 5.09
C ALA A 408 -22.33 10.66 3.56
N LEU A 409 -23.50 10.65 2.91
CA LEU A 409 -23.62 10.70 1.45
C LEU A 409 -23.75 12.15 0.98
N GLU A 410 -22.82 12.61 0.15
CA GLU A 410 -22.92 13.91 -0.51
C GLU A 410 -24.05 13.87 -1.55
N GLU A 411 -25.09 14.68 -1.35
CA GLU A 411 -26.30 14.70 -2.19
C GLU A 411 -26.97 13.32 -2.35
N GLY A 412 -26.82 12.43 -1.36
CA GLY A 412 -27.36 11.06 -1.42
C GLY A 412 -26.58 10.14 -2.36
N ARG A 413 -25.32 10.48 -2.71
CA ARG A 413 -24.52 9.75 -3.69
C ARG A 413 -23.24 9.20 -3.08
N PHE A 414 -22.77 8.09 -3.64
CA PHE A 414 -21.41 7.58 -3.41
C PHE A 414 -20.90 6.83 -4.64
N LYS A 415 -19.59 6.61 -4.70
CA LYS A 415 -18.93 5.91 -5.81
C LYS A 415 -18.69 4.45 -5.47
N VAL A 416 -19.08 3.54 -6.36
CA VAL A 416 -18.60 2.15 -6.32
C VAL A 416 -17.17 2.13 -6.84
N LYS A 417 -16.26 1.68 -5.99
CA LYS A 417 -14.83 1.60 -6.31
C LYS A 417 -14.50 0.20 -6.77
N VAL A 418 -13.68 0.08 -7.81
CA VAL A 418 -13.25 -1.21 -8.34
C VAL A 418 -11.75 -1.28 -8.48
N ALA A 419 -11.21 -2.47 -8.36
CA ALA A 419 -9.90 -2.83 -8.89
C ALA A 419 -10.11 -3.75 -10.09
N VAL A 420 -9.36 -3.52 -11.16
CA VAL A 420 -9.47 -4.24 -12.42
C VAL A 420 -8.10 -4.79 -12.78
N ILE A 421 -7.99 -6.10 -13.00
CA ILE A 421 -6.76 -6.78 -13.40
C ILE A 421 -6.88 -7.17 -14.88
N ASP A 422 -5.81 -6.99 -15.64
CA ASP A 422 -5.71 -7.35 -17.07
C ASP A 422 -6.82 -6.77 -17.97
N ALA A 423 -7.45 -5.65 -17.58
CA ALA A 423 -8.44 -4.91 -18.36
C ALA A 423 -8.45 -3.41 -18.01
N ASP A 424 -9.13 -2.60 -18.84
CA ASP A 424 -9.24 -1.16 -18.67
C ASP A 424 -10.47 -0.75 -17.84
N PHE A 425 -10.31 0.27 -16.98
CA PHE A 425 -11.43 0.83 -16.20
C PHE A 425 -12.57 1.34 -17.09
N ALA A 426 -12.26 1.82 -18.30
CA ALA A 426 -13.26 2.27 -19.29
C ALA A 426 -14.18 1.13 -19.78
N ASP A 427 -13.78 -0.13 -19.64
CA ASP A 427 -14.57 -1.30 -20.02
C ASP A 427 -15.49 -1.79 -18.91
N VAL A 428 -15.37 -1.23 -17.70
CA VAL A 428 -16.23 -1.61 -16.57
C VAL A 428 -17.66 -1.14 -16.81
N ARG A 429 -18.61 -2.01 -16.46
CA ARG A 429 -20.05 -1.74 -16.49
C ARG A 429 -20.63 -1.97 -15.10
N TYR A 430 -21.55 -1.11 -14.69
CA TYR A 430 -22.20 -1.17 -13.39
C TYR A 430 -23.70 -1.38 -13.55
N SER A 431 -24.28 -2.19 -12.67
CA SER A 431 -25.72 -2.43 -12.61
C SER A 431 -26.16 -2.82 -11.21
N LEU A 432 -27.44 -2.68 -10.91
CA LEU A 432 -28.01 -3.31 -9.71
C LEU A 432 -28.33 -4.77 -10.02
N LYS A 433 -28.02 -5.67 -9.09
CA LYS A 433 -28.33 -7.11 -9.22
C LYS A 433 -29.84 -7.34 -9.37
N ALA A 434 -30.64 -6.52 -8.70
CA ALA A 434 -32.08 -6.42 -8.86
C ALA A 434 -32.52 -4.96 -8.68
N PRO A 435 -33.61 -4.50 -9.34
CA PRO A 435 -34.13 -3.16 -9.11
C PRO A 435 -34.53 -2.94 -7.65
N VAL A 436 -34.11 -1.81 -7.07
CA VAL A 436 -34.47 -1.40 -5.71
C VAL A 436 -35.04 0.01 -5.76
N THR A 437 -36.25 0.21 -5.24
CA THR A 437 -36.92 1.51 -5.26
C THR A 437 -36.08 2.57 -4.55
N GLY A 438 -35.84 3.69 -5.22
CA GLY A 438 -35.05 4.80 -4.67
C GLY A 438 -33.54 4.58 -4.71
N VAL A 439 -33.05 3.59 -5.46
CA VAL A 439 -31.62 3.39 -5.69
C VAL A 439 -31.38 3.25 -7.19
N ASP A 440 -30.44 4.04 -7.72
CA ASP A 440 -29.97 3.97 -9.10
C ASP A 440 -28.44 3.88 -9.15
N VAL A 441 -27.89 3.22 -10.17
CA VAL A 441 -26.45 3.19 -10.45
C VAL A 441 -26.17 3.69 -11.86
N ALA A 442 -25.32 4.70 -11.96
CA ALA A 442 -24.91 5.30 -13.22
C ALA A 442 -23.79 4.48 -13.90
N SER A 443 -23.55 4.76 -15.19
CA SER A 443 -22.55 4.05 -16.00
C SER A 443 -21.12 4.21 -15.50
N ASP A 444 -20.85 5.27 -14.75
CA ASP A 444 -19.56 5.54 -14.14
C ASP A 444 -19.40 4.85 -12.76
N GLY A 445 -20.40 4.11 -12.29
CA GLY A 445 -20.41 3.46 -10.98
C GLY A 445 -20.90 4.36 -9.83
N THR A 446 -21.39 5.56 -10.13
CA THR A 446 -22.00 6.42 -9.09
C THR A 446 -23.38 5.88 -8.70
N VAL A 447 -23.55 5.54 -7.43
CA VAL A 447 -24.85 5.16 -6.85
C VAL A 447 -25.54 6.40 -6.31
N THR A 448 -26.83 6.53 -6.60
CA THR A 448 -27.71 7.58 -6.06
C THR A 448 -28.81 6.94 -5.24
N VAL A 449 -28.96 7.38 -3.99
CA VAL A 449 -29.96 6.90 -3.04
C VAL A 449 -30.92 8.02 -2.71
N THR A 450 -32.18 7.85 -3.14
CA THR A 450 -33.31 8.76 -2.89
C THR A 450 -34.34 8.19 -1.93
N ALA A 451 -34.17 6.94 -1.50
CA ALA A 451 -34.93 6.35 -0.41
C ALA A 451 -34.92 7.25 0.83
N GLN A 452 -35.96 7.16 1.67
CA GLN A 452 -36.13 7.96 2.89
C GLN A 452 -36.13 7.08 4.15
N GLN A 453 -35.69 5.83 3.99
CA GLN A 453 -35.66 4.80 5.02
C GLN A 453 -34.52 3.84 4.68
N ASP A 454 -34.10 3.04 5.66
CA ASP A 454 -33.06 2.04 5.50
C ASP A 454 -33.29 1.21 4.23
N VAL A 455 -32.24 1.10 3.41
CA VAL A 455 -32.29 0.39 2.13
C VAL A 455 -31.04 -0.45 1.95
N THR A 456 -31.23 -1.70 1.54
CA THR A 456 -30.17 -2.63 1.19
C THR A 456 -30.29 -3.03 -0.28
N PHE A 457 -29.17 -3.03 -0.99
CA PHE A 457 -29.11 -3.35 -2.41
C PHE A 457 -27.76 -4.00 -2.77
N THR A 458 -27.65 -4.60 -3.95
CA THR A 458 -26.41 -5.21 -4.43
C THR A 458 -26.03 -4.60 -5.76
N VAL A 459 -24.80 -4.08 -5.86
CA VAL A 459 -24.22 -3.61 -7.12
C VAL A 459 -23.40 -4.73 -7.74
N VAL A 460 -23.50 -4.87 -9.06
CA VAL A 460 -22.67 -5.73 -9.89
C VAL A 460 -21.79 -4.84 -10.76
N ALA A 461 -20.47 -5.02 -10.65
CA ALA A 461 -19.49 -4.45 -11.56
C ALA A 461 -18.94 -5.56 -12.47
N SER A 462 -18.88 -5.35 -13.77
CA SER A 462 -18.46 -6.36 -14.74
C SER A 462 -17.51 -5.81 -15.78
N VAL A 463 -16.55 -6.63 -16.21
CA VAL A 463 -15.63 -6.34 -17.31
C VAL A 463 -15.38 -7.62 -18.11
N SER A 464 -15.56 -7.58 -19.42
CA SER A 464 -15.52 -8.78 -20.28
C SER A 464 -16.41 -9.91 -19.72
N SER A 465 -15.84 -11.07 -19.38
CA SER A 465 -16.54 -12.20 -18.75
C SER A 465 -16.49 -12.21 -17.22
N ALA A 466 -15.75 -11.28 -16.59
CA ALA A 466 -15.61 -11.21 -15.15
C ALA A 466 -16.66 -10.28 -14.52
N ALA A 467 -17.09 -10.62 -13.30
CA ALA A 467 -18.03 -9.80 -12.53
C ALA A 467 -17.75 -9.92 -11.02
N ALA A 468 -17.97 -8.82 -10.31
CA ALA A 468 -17.94 -8.73 -8.87
C ALA A 468 -19.26 -8.18 -8.35
N GLU A 469 -19.68 -8.65 -7.18
CA GLU A 469 -20.90 -8.20 -6.51
C GLU A 469 -20.58 -7.71 -5.10
N ALA A 470 -21.23 -6.64 -4.67
CA ALA A 470 -21.14 -6.16 -3.29
C ALA A 470 -22.51 -5.66 -2.81
N GLY A 471 -22.89 -6.08 -1.60
CA GLY A 471 -24.07 -5.58 -0.91
C GLY A 471 -23.76 -4.28 -0.19
N PHE A 472 -24.66 -3.30 -0.30
CA PHE A 472 -24.59 -2.02 0.39
C PHE A 472 -25.86 -1.81 1.20
N THR A 473 -25.72 -1.22 2.38
CA THR A 473 -26.84 -0.78 3.22
C THR A 473 -26.68 0.70 3.52
N VAL A 474 -27.70 1.50 3.21
CA VAL A 474 -27.76 2.90 3.61
C VAL A 474 -28.79 3.03 4.73
N SER A 475 -28.33 3.45 5.89
CA SER A 475 -29.14 3.67 7.10
C SER A 475 -29.54 5.14 7.23
N PHE A 476 -30.77 5.39 7.64
CA PHE A 476 -31.34 6.72 7.82
C PHE A 476 -31.54 7.02 9.31
N PRO A 477 -31.42 8.29 9.74
CA PRO A 477 -31.78 8.68 11.10
C PRO A 477 -33.22 8.25 11.38
N LYS A 478 -33.42 7.46 12.45
CA LYS A 478 -34.76 7.09 12.90
C LYS A 478 -35.41 8.28 13.58
N GLU A 479 -36.71 8.43 13.39
CA GLU A 479 -37.51 9.40 14.14
C GLU A 479 -37.41 9.11 15.64
N VAL A 480 -37.24 10.16 16.46
CA VAL A 480 -37.19 10.04 17.91
C VAL A 480 -38.61 10.02 18.46
N ILE A 481 -38.96 8.94 19.15
CA ILE A 481 -40.27 8.72 19.76
C ILE A 481 -40.23 9.20 21.21
N SER A 482 -40.94 10.29 21.51
CA SER A 482 -41.05 10.82 22.87
C SER A 482 -42.01 10.00 23.75
N ILE A 483 -41.59 9.70 24.97
CA ILE A 483 -42.28 8.87 25.96
C ILE A 483 -42.56 9.72 27.21
N SER A 484 -43.84 9.87 27.57
CA SER A 484 -44.27 10.58 28.78
C SER A 484 -45.23 9.78 29.65
N THR A 485 -45.55 8.54 29.26
CA THR A 485 -46.49 7.66 29.97
C THR A 485 -45.98 6.21 30.05
N PRO A 486 -46.41 5.42 31.06
CA PRO A 486 -46.08 4.00 31.14
C PRO A 486 -46.47 3.21 29.88
N GLN A 487 -47.61 3.52 29.27
CA GLN A 487 -48.10 2.81 28.09
C GLN A 487 -47.22 3.08 26.86
N GLN A 488 -46.64 4.27 26.73
CA GLN A 488 -45.67 4.57 25.67
C GLN A 488 -44.34 3.85 25.91
N LEU A 489 -43.89 3.76 27.18
CA LEU A 489 -42.68 3.01 27.53
C LEU A 489 -42.80 1.53 27.13
N LEU A 490 -43.96 0.92 27.39
CA LEU A 490 -44.20 -0.48 27.01
C LEU A 490 -44.20 -0.74 25.51
N LYS A 491 -44.50 0.28 24.68
CA LYS A 491 -44.48 0.17 23.21
C LYS A 491 -43.09 0.07 22.61
N ILE A 492 -42.02 0.28 23.39
CA ILE A 492 -40.66 -0.03 22.91
C ILE A 492 -40.56 -1.50 22.48
N ALA A 493 -41.35 -2.39 23.09
CA ALA A 493 -41.41 -3.79 22.68
C ALA A 493 -41.93 -4.02 21.25
N ASP A 494 -42.62 -3.03 20.65
CA ASP A 494 -43.14 -3.12 19.28
C ASP A 494 -42.07 -2.75 18.23
N ASP A 495 -41.05 -1.99 18.60
CA ASP A 495 -39.87 -1.66 17.76
C ASP A 495 -38.60 -1.51 18.61
N LEU A 496 -37.90 -2.62 18.81
CA LEU A 496 -36.67 -2.65 19.62
C LEU A 496 -35.47 -1.93 18.98
N SER A 497 -35.63 -1.45 17.75
CA SER A 497 -34.58 -0.78 16.99
C SER A 497 -34.78 0.75 16.91
N GLY A 498 -35.88 1.26 17.45
CA GLY A 498 -36.26 2.67 17.40
C GLY A 498 -35.38 3.59 18.23
N SER A 499 -35.56 4.91 18.07
CA SER A 499 -34.95 5.92 18.91
C SER A 499 -36.00 6.49 19.84
N TYR A 500 -35.72 6.50 21.14
CA TYR A 500 -36.69 6.83 22.18
C TYR A 500 -36.11 7.85 23.15
N GLU A 501 -36.95 8.77 23.60
CA GLU A 501 -36.59 9.71 24.66
C GLU A 501 -37.68 9.84 25.71
N LEU A 502 -37.32 9.96 26.98
CA LEU A 502 -38.27 10.37 28.00
C LEU A 502 -38.46 11.89 27.97
N THR A 503 -39.71 12.33 28.15
CA THR A 503 -40.07 13.76 28.33
C THR A 503 -40.80 14.02 29.65
N ALA A 504 -40.99 12.98 30.45
CA ALA A 504 -41.54 13.06 31.79
C ALA A 504 -41.05 11.88 32.66
N ASP A 505 -41.13 12.03 33.98
CA ASP A 505 -40.94 10.90 34.88
C ASP A 505 -42.06 9.86 34.65
N ILE A 506 -41.71 8.58 34.70
CA ILE A 506 -42.63 7.47 34.47
C ILE A 506 -42.88 6.74 35.80
N ASP A 507 -44.13 6.77 36.27
CA ASP A 507 -44.56 6.03 37.45
C ASP A 507 -45.26 4.73 37.04
N LEU A 508 -44.70 3.60 37.44
CA LEU A 508 -45.19 2.26 37.08
C LEU A 508 -46.12 1.63 38.13
N THR A 509 -46.61 2.41 39.09
CA THR A 509 -47.56 1.91 40.10
C THR A 509 -48.77 1.22 39.45
N GLY A 510 -49.08 -0.01 39.85
CA GLY A 510 -50.15 -0.83 39.30
C GLY A 510 -49.88 -1.42 37.91
N ILE A 511 -48.66 -1.27 37.37
CA ILE A 511 -48.24 -1.85 36.09
C ILE A 511 -47.31 -3.03 36.36
N ALA A 512 -47.77 -4.24 36.01
CA ALA A 512 -46.94 -5.44 36.08
C ALA A 512 -45.76 -5.31 35.10
N TRP A 513 -44.54 -5.21 35.64
CA TRP A 513 -43.33 -5.01 34.87
C TRP A 513 -42.71 -6.33 34.41
N GLN A 514 -42.25 -6.36 33.16
CA GLN A 514 -41.34 -7.37 32.60
C GLN A 514 -40.28 -6.63 31.79
N ALA A 515 -39.06 -7.18 31.78
CA ALA A 515 -37.95 -6.56 31.05
C ALA A 515 -38.25 -6.50 29.53
N LEU A 516 -38.01 -5.33 28.94
CA LEU A 516 -38.25 -5.08 27.51
C LEU A 516 -37.25 -5.85 26.63
N GLY A 517 -37.62 -6.15 25.39
CA GLY A 517 -36.73 -6.76 24.39
C GLY A 517 -36.59 -8.28 24.41
N GLY A 518 -37.01 -8.96 25.47
CA GLY A 518 -37.08 -10.43 25.45
C GLY A 518 -35.77 -11.11 24.99
N GLU A 519 -35.88 -12.14 24.16
CA GLU A 519 -34.71 -12.79 23.55
C GLU A 519 -34.09 -12.01 22.40
N GLU A 520 -34.87 -11.15 21.72
CA GLU A 520 -34.44 -10.36 20.56
C GLU A 520 -33.45 -9.25 20.96
N GLY A 521 -33.62 -8.69 22.15
CA GLY A 521 -32.78 -7.63 22.69
C GLY A 521 -33.07 -6.26 22.09
N PHE A 522 -32.70 -5.21 22.84
CA PHE A 522 -32.80 -3.83 22.38
C PHE A 522 -31.62 -3.47 21.49
N SER A 523 -31.89 -2.93 20.29
CA SER A 523 -30.90 -2.53 19.28
C SER A 523 -30.97 -1.03 18.95
N GLY A 524 -31.81 -0.27 19.65
CA GLY A 524 -32.06 1.15 19.39
C GLY A 524 -31.29 2.10 20.31
N THR A 525 -31.81 3.33 20.42
CA THR A 525 -31.33 4.35 21.37
C THR A 525 -32.43 4.67 22.37
N PHE A 526 -32.14 4.65 23.66
CA PHE A 526 -33.06 5.08 24.72
C PHE A 526 -32.38 6.16 25.57
N ASN A 527 -32.85 7.40 25.45
CA ASN A 527 -32.35 8.53 26.21
C ASN A 527 -33.37 8.95 27.28
N GLY A 528 -33.01 8.80 28.55
CA GLY A 528 -33.85 9.19 29.67
C GLY A 528 -33.98 10.69 29.89
N ASN A 529 -33.17 11.54 29.22
CA ASN A 529 -33.18 13.01 29.37
C ASN A 529 -33.17 13.48 30.85
N GLY A 530 -32.57 12.69 31.74
CA GLY A 530 -32.54 12.91 33.19
C GLY A 530 -33.83 12.63 33.94
N TYR A 531 -34.87 12.12 33.29
CA TYR A 531 -36.12 11.70 33.91
C TYR A 531 -36.00 10.34 34.62
N THR A 532 -36.90 10.13 35.57
CA THR A 532 -36.92 8.94 36.43
C THR A 532 -38.02 7.97 36.03
N ILE A 533 -37.69 6.68 35.92
CA ILE A 533 -38.65 5.57 35.90
C ILE A 533 -38.70 4.97 37.31
N LYS A 534 -39.89 4.91 37.92
CA LYS A 534 -40.05 4.52 39.33
C LYS A 534 -41.22 3.59 39.59
N ASN A 535 -41.20 3.00 40.79
CA ASN A 535 -42.28 2.16 41.34
C ASN A 535 -42.56 0.90 40.52
N PHE A 536 -41.50 0.20 40.10
CA PHE A 536 -41.61 -1.08 39.40
C PHE A 536 -42.34 -2.15 40.23
N GLU A 537 -43.40 -2.74 39.68
CA GLU A 537 -44.06 -3.92 40.25
C GLU A 537 -43.64 -5.18 39.48
N PHE A 538 -42.63 -5.89 39.99
CA PHE A 538 -42.06 -7.06 39.32
C PHE A 538 -42.45 -8.36 40.03
N THR A 539 -42.86 -9.36 39.25
CA THR A 539 -42.97 -10.75 39.70
C THR A 539 -42.01 -11.60 38.86
N PRO A 540 -41.10 -12.36 39.49
CA PRO A 540 -40.08 -13.13 38.78
C PRO A 540 -40.68 -14.26 37.94
N GLY A 541 -40.22 -14.36 36.70
CA GLY A 541 -40.46 -15.48 35.78
C GLY A 541 -39.17 -16.26 35.49
N ASN A 542 -38.93 -16.63 34.24
CA ASN A 542 -37.69 -17.31 33.81
C ASN A 542 -36.46 -16.38 33.71
N VAL A 543 -36.64 -15.07 33.91
CA VAL A 543 -35.60 -14.02 33.79
C VAL A 543 -35.69 -13.16 35.04
N GLY A 544 -34.55 -12.64 35.51
CA GLY A 544 -34.55 -11.68 36.61
C GLY A 544 -34.94 -10.26 36.18
N PHE A 545 -35.04 -9.37 37.16
CA PHE A 545 -35.41 -7.98 36.97
C PHE A 545 -34.41 -7.24 36.07
N ALA A 546 -34.92 -6.36 35.20
CA ALA A 546 -34.21 -5.32 34.47
C ALA A 546 -35.18 -4.39 33.70
N LEU A 547 -34.72 -3.21 33.26
CA LEU A 547 -35.42 -2.37 32.29
C LEU A 547 -35.47 -3.04 30.91
N PHE A 548 -34.31 -3.44 30.38
CA PHE A 548 -34.18 -4.25 29.17
C PHE A 548 -33.66 -5.64 29.54
N LYS A 549 -34.06 -6.69 28.83
CA LYS A 549 -33.49 -8.01 29.07
C LYS A 549 -32.07 -8.10 28.52
N LYS A 550 -31.88 -7.62 27.29
CA LYS A 550 -30.59 -7.60 26.58
C LYS A 550 -30.44 -6.25 25.87
N ILE A 551 -29.22 -5.72 25.85
CA ILE A 551 -28.82 -4.58 25.03
C ILE A 551 -27.80 -5.10 24.02
N ASN A 552 -28.14 -5.03 22.74
CA ASN A 552 -27.33 -5.55 21.64
C ASN A 552 -26.17 -4.61 21.29
N ALA A 553 -25.18 -5.13 20.55
CA ALA A 553 -24.07 -4.32 20.06
C ALA A 553 -24.59 -3.14 19.21
N GLY A 554 -24.02 -1.95 19.44
CA GLY A 554 -24.43 -0.70 18.79
C GLY A 554 -25.61 0.03 19.44
N ALA A 555 -26.36 -0.64 20.34
CA ALA A 555 -27.46 0.00 21.08
C ALA A 555 -26.95 0.91 22.21
N VAL A 556 -27.72 1.95 22.52
CA VAL A 556 -27.37 2.93 23.55
C VAL A 556 -28.53 3.13 24.54
N VAL A 557 -28.24 3.03 25.83
CA VAL A 557 -29.15 3.42 26.92
C VAL A 557 -28.46 4.48 27.77
N GLU A 558 -29.05 5.67 27.88
CA GLU A 558 -28.39 6.80 28.51
C GLU A 558 -29.30 7.72 29.31
N ASN A 559 -28.70 8.50 30.21
CA ASN A 559 -29.31 9.62 30.92
C ASN A 559 -30.64 9.27 31.62
N VAL A 560 -30.79 8.06 32.15
CA VAL A 560 -32.02 7.64 32.86
C VAL A 560 -31.75 7.39 34.34
N CYS A 561 -32.70 7.83 35.18
CA CYS A 561 -32.77 7.50 36.60
C CYS A 561 -33.75 6.34 36.81
N LEU A 562 -33.36 5.30 37.55
CA LEU A 562 -34.23 4.18 37.95
C LEU A 562 -34.39 4.15 39.46
N GLU A 563 -35.63 4.14 39.96
CA GLU A 563 -35.94 4.13 41.41
C GLU A 563 -36.95 3.04 41.77
N GLY A 564 -36.73 2.35 42.88
CA GLY A 564 -37.73 1.38 43.37
C GLY A 564 -37.20 0.37 44.36
N THR A 565 -38.04 -0.62 44.66
CA THR A 565 -37.68 -1.76 45.51
C THR A 565 -38.31 -3.02 44.95
N ILE A 566 -37.49 -4.01 44.65
CA ILE A 566 -37.89 -5.31 44.15
C ILE A 566 -37.45 -6.36 45.17
N GLU A 567 -38.39 -6.91 45.93
CA GLU A 567 -38.07 -7.90 46.98
C GLU A 567 -37.55 -9.23 46.39
N ASN A 568 -38.00 -9.58 45.19
CA ASN A 568 -37.61 -10.80 44.50
C ASN A 568 -37.28 -10.52 43.04
N ALA A 569 -36.01 -10.24 42.77
CA ALA A 569 -35.47 -9.91 41.46
C ALA A 569 -35.16 -11.15 40.59
N GLY A 570 -35.47 -12.37 41.04
CA GLY A 570 -35.16 -13.61 40.31
C GLY A 570 -33.70 -14.08 40.46
N SER A 571 -33.23 -14.91 39.54
CA SER A 571 -31.89 -15.55 39.61
C SER A 571 -30.74 -14.71 39.05
N TRP A 572 -30.96 -14.03 37.92
CA TRP A 572 -29.95 -13.19 37.28
C TRP A 572 -30.58 -11.85 36.89
N PHE A 573 -30.09 -10.77 37.49
CA PHE A 573 -30.72 -9.47 37.37
C PHE A 573 -29.71 -8.33 37.26
N GLY A 574 -30.21 -7.23 36.73
CA GLY A 574 -29.57 -5.92 36.77
C GLY A 574 -30.67 -4.85 36.76
N THR A 575 -30.35 -3.60 37.07
CA THR A 575 -31.40 -2.55 37.02
C THR A 575 -31.67 -2.11 35.58
N VAL A 576 -30.62 -1.95 34.76
CA VAL A 576 -30.72 -1.47 33.38
C VAL A 576 -30.87 -2.65 32.42
N THR A 577 -30.01 -3.68 32.53
CA THR A 577 -30.10 -4.87 31.67
C THR A 577 -29.67 -6.17 32.36
N VAL A 578 -30.03 -7.34 31.85
CA VAL A 578 -29.40 -8.59 32.29
C VAL A 578 -28.09 -8.79 31.53
N ASP A 579 -28.13 -8.75 30.19
CA ASP A 579 -26.95 -8.85 29.33
C ASP A 579 -26.70 -7.53 28.60
N ASN A 580 -25.46 -7.04 28.64
CA ASN A 580 -25.02 -5.86 27.91
C ASN A 580 -23.95 -6.20 26.87
N SER A 581 -24.20 -5.88 25.61
CA SER A 581 -23.21 -5.83 24.52
C SER A 581 -23.15 -4.44 23.88
N GLY A 582 -23.99 -3.49 24.31
CA GLY A 582 -24.02 -2.11 23.84
C GLY A 582 -23.44 -1.13 24.87
N THR A 583 -23.88 0.12 24.81
CA THR A 583 -23.40 1.21 25.67
C THR A 583 -24.46 1.63 26.68
N ILE A 584 -24.12 1.58 27.96
CA ILE A 584 -24.92 2.14 29.06
C ILE A 584 -24.13 3.31 29.65
N ARG A 585 -24.67 4.53 29.60
CA ARG A 585 -23.95 5.70 30.11
C ARG A 585 -24.79 6.72 30.84
N ASN A 586 -24.18 7.46 31.76
CA ASN A 586 -24.84 8.53 32.50
C ASN A 586 -26.15 8.08 33.17
N CYS A 587 -26.23 6.83 33.63
CA CYS A 587 -27.43 6.28 34.26
C CYS A 587 -27.28 6.31 35.78
N MET A 588 -28.39 6.56 36.48
CA MET A 588 -28.42 6.53 37.93
C MET A 588 -29.43 5.50 38.42
N THR A 589 -29.02 4.62 39.33
CA THR A 589 -29.89 3.53 39.80
C THR A 589 -29.96 3.54 41.31
N ASN A 590 -31.15 3.83 41.82
CA ASN A 590 -31.51 3.74 43.23
C ASN A 590 -32.66 2.72 43.39
N VAL A 591 -32.38 1.50 42.94
CA VAL A 591 -33.31 0.37 43.03
C VAL A 591 -32.75 -0.65 44.01
N SER A 592 -33.48 -0.93 45.08
CA SER A 592 -33.14 -2.00 46.01
C SER A 592 -33.60 -3.35 45.45
N LEU A 593 -32.71 -4.33 45.34
CA LEU A 593 -32.94 -5.64 44.71
C LEU A 593 -32.68 -6.77 45.72
N GLY A 594 -33.72 -7.54 46.05
CA GLY A 594 -33.63 -8.78 46.83
C GLY A 594 -33.53 -9.99 45.92
N GLY A 595 -32.54 -10.87 46.16
CA GLY A 595 -32.43 -12.14 45.42
C GLY A 595 -33.46 -13.18 45.90
N ALA A 596 -33.91 -14.05 45.00
CA ALA A 596 -34.90 -15.08 45.30
C ALA A 596 -34.39 -16.16 46.28
N ASN A 597 -33.12 -16.55 46.16
CA ASN A 597 -32.47 -17.60 46.94
C ASN A 597 -30.93 -17.50 46.85
N ASN A 598 -30.21 -18.49 47.35
CA ASN A 598 -28.73 -18.55 47.29
C ASN A 598 -28.16 -18.91 45.90
N ASP A 599 -28.99 -19.06 44.88
CA ASP A 599 -28.57 -19.13 43.47
C ASP A 599 -28.75 -17.77 42.76
N SER A 600 -29.24 -16.74 43.47
CA SER A 600 -29.50 -15.41 42.92
C SER A 600 -28.31 -14.48 43.08
N TYR A 601 -27.81 -13.97 41.95
CA TYR A 601 -26.79 -12.92 41.92
C TYR A 601 -27.09 -11.91 40.82
N GLY A 602 -26.71 -10.66 41.05
CA GLY A 602 -26.94 -9.59 40.08
C GLY A 602 -26.01 -8.41 40.29
N GLY A 603 -25.99 -7.54 39.28
CA GLY A 603 -25.20 -6.31 39.33
C GLY A 603 -26.08 -5.07 39.41
N GLY A 604 -25.54 -4.00 39.98
CA GLY A 604 -26.29 -2.75 40.14
C GLY A 604 -26.71 -2.09 38.84
N ILE A 605 -26.02 -2.37 37.71
CA ILE A 605 -26.41 -1.94 36.35
C ILE A 605 -26.83 -3.14 35.49
N CYS A 606 -25.95 -4.14 35.36
CA CYS A 606 -26.24 -5.37 34.61
C CYS A 606 -25.76 -6.66 35.29
N CYS A 607 -26.21 -7.83 34.83
CA CYS A 607 -25.64 -9.10 35.29
C CYS A 607 -24.33 -9.41 34.53
N ASN A 608 -24.38 -9.41 33.20
CA ASN A 608 -23.23 -9.73 32.36
C ASN A 608 -22.91 -8.55 31.42
N ASN A 609 -21.74 -7.95 31.57
CA ASN A 609 -21.17 -7.04 30.58
C ASN A 609 -20.30 -7.86 29.62
N LYS A 610 -20.82 -8.16 28.43
CA LYS A 610 -20.21 -9.04 27.42
C LYS A 610 -19.06 -8.34 26.67
N PRO A 611 -18.24 -9.06 25.88
CA PRO A 611 -17.25 -8.44 25.02
C PRO A 611 -17.87 -7.34 24.13
N GLY A 612 -17.23 -6.17 24.08
CA GLY A 612 -17.73 -4.98 23.38
C GLY A 612 -18.73 -4.12 24.16
N GLY A 613 -19.29 -4.63 25.27
CA GLY A 613 -20.19 -3.87 26.15
C GLY A 613 -19.47 -2.78 26.94
N VAL A 614 -20.08 -1.60 27.05
CA VAL A 614 -19.55 -0.44 27.76
C VAL A 614 -20.52 0.02 28.82
N ILE A 615 -20.02 0.22 30.05
CA ILE A 615 -20.73 0.88 31.15
C ILE A 615 -19.87 2.07 31.58
N GLU A 616 -20.41 3.29 31.48
CA GLU A 616 -19.63 4.48 31.81
C GLU A 616 -20.43 5.56 32.52
N ASN A 617 -19.75 6.33 33.39
CA ASN A 617 -20.34 7.49 34.05
C ASN A 617 -21.66 7.18 34.80
N CYS A 618 -21.80 5.96 35.33
CA CYS A 618 -23.03 5.51 35.98
C CYS A 618 -22.91 5.58 37.51
N VAL A 619 -24.03 5.84 38.18
CA VAL A 619 -24.11 5.96 39.65
C VAL A 619 -25.06 4.92 40.22
N VAL A 620 -24.59 4.11 41.19
CA VAL A 620 -25.40 3.08 41.86
C VAL A 620 -25.53 3.37 43.34
N LEU A 621 -26.78 3.56 43.80
CA LEU A 621 -27.12 3.80 45.21
C LEU A 621 -27.96 2.68 45.82
N GLY A 622 -28.70 1.93 44.99
CA GLY A 622 -29.61 0.90 45.44
C GLY A 622 -28.89 -0.31 46.06
N ALA A 623 -29.50 -0.92 47.08
CA ALA A 623 -28.94 -2.09 47.75
C ALA A 623 -29.20 -3.39 47.00
N ILE A 624 -28.25 -4.32 47.03
CA ILE A 624 -28.48 -5.70 46.58
C ILE A 624 -28.40 -6.62 47.79
N THR A 625 -29.56 -7.12 48.20
CA THR A 625 -29.77 -7.88 49.45
C THR A 625 -30.00 -9.37 49.21
N SER A 626 -29.36 -9.95 48.18
CA SER A 626 -29.40 -11.41 47.99
C SER A 626 -28.50 -12.14 48.99
N THR A 627 -28.90 -13.35 49.37
CA THR A 627 -28.02 -14.25 50.15
C THR A 627 -26.76 -14.58 49.34
N PRO A 628 -25.59 -14.77 49.98
CA PRO A 628 -24.37 -15.15 49.28
C PRO A 628 -24.61 -16.33 48.32
N SER A 629 -24.09 -16.20 47.10
CA SER A 629 -24.21 -17.23 46.07
C SER A 629 -23.66 -18.57 46.57
N LYS A 630 -24.29 -19.68 46.20
CA LYS A 630 -23.73 -21.03 46.42
C LYS A 630 -22.41 -21.24 45.69
N TYR A 631 -22.12 -20.41 44.68
CA TYR A 631 -20.87 -20.43 43.95
C TYR A 631 -19.86 -19.52 44.65
N PRO A 632 -18.77 -20.06 45.21
CA PRO A 632 -17.89 -19.34 46.15
C PRO A 632 -17.17 -18.13 45.54
N ASN A 633 -17.08 -18.05 44.21
CA ASN A 633 -16.42 -16.97 43.47
C ASN A 633 -17.41 -16.06 42.72
N VAL A 634 -18.70 -16.11 43.07
CA VAL A 634 -19.73 -15.29 42.42
C VAL A 634 -20.39 -14.41 43.48
N HIS A 635 -20.09 -13.11 43.42
CA HIS A 635 -20.68 -12.11 44.30
C HIS A 635 -21.61 -11.18 43.54
N ASN A 636 -22.43 -10.40 44.26
CA ASN A 636 -23.10 -9.27 43.65
C ASN A 636 -22.07 -8.20 43.31
N GLY A 637 -22.25 -7.54 42.17
CA GLY A 637 -21.40 -6.44 41.75
C GLY A 637 -22.12 -5.10 41.82
N ALA A 638 -21.39 -4.03 42.14
CA ALA A 638 -21.93 -2.68 42.07
C ALA A 638 -22.37 -2.30 40.65
N PHE A 639 -21.68 -2.79 39.62
CA PHE A 639 -22.03 -2.50 38.23
C PHE A 639 -22.40 -3.77 37.46
N ALA A 640 -21.56 -4.81 37.53
CA ALA A 640 -21.77 -6.07 36.84
C ALA A 640 -21.39 -7.28 37.71
N VAL A 641 -21.97 -8.46 37.47
CA VAL A 641 -21.48 -9.70 38.10
C VAL A 641 -20.29 -10.21 37.30
N ASN A 642 -20.47 -10.46 36.01
CA ASN A 642 -19.41 -10.83 35.08
C ASN A 642 -19.10 -9.65 34.17
N ASN A 643 -17.82 -9.28 34.06
CA ASN A 643 -17.36 -8.20 33.18
C ASN A 643 -16.27 -8.70 32.23
N GLU A 644 -16.66 -8.87 30.98
CA GLU A 644 -15.82 -9.12 29.81
C GLU A 644 -15.70 -7.88 28.90
N GLY A 645 -16.44 -6.81 29.22
CA GLY A 645 -16.43 -5.51 28.55
C GLY A 645 -15.70 -4.43 29.35
N THR A 646 -16.03 -3.17 29.07
CA THR A 646 -15.44 -2.00 29.72
C THR A 646 -16.38 -1.41 30.77
N ILE A 647 -15.86 -1.13 31.97
CA ILE A 647 -16.52 -0.33 33.00
C ILE A 647 -15.57 0.81 33.38
N ARG A 648 -16.03 2.06 33.27
CA ARG A 648 -15.16 3.24 33.54
C ARG A 648 -15.95 4.41 34.12
N ASN A 649 -15.31 5.19 34.99
CA ASN A 649 -15.89 6.39 35.59
C ASN A 649 -17.25 6.15 36.28
N CYS A 650 -17.52 4.93 36.73
CA CYS A 650 -18.73 4.60 37.46
C CYS A 650 -18.48 4.74 38.95
N LEU A 651 -19.52 5.06 39.73
CA LEU A 651 -19.41 5.23 41.18
C LEU A 651 -20.57 4.54 41.87
N ALA A 652 -20.29 3.85 42.98
CA ALA A 652 -21.31 3.21 43.79
C ALA A 652 -21.12 3.53 45.26
N ASP A 653 -22.23 3.77 45.94
CA ASP A 653 -22.23 3.97 47.38
C ASP A 653 -22.22 2.61 48.09
N LYS A 654 -21.07 2.21 48.63
CA LYS A 654 -20.91 0.91 49.28
C LYS A 654 -21.62 0.81 50.64
N GLU A 655 -21.92 1.94 51.28
CA GLU A 655 -22.55 1.96 52.60
C GLU A 655 -24.06 1.81 52.48
N THR A 656 -24.67 2.47 51.50
CA THR A 656 -26.10 2.32 51.23
C THR A 656 -26.42 1.06 50.43
N SER A 657 -25.57 0.67 49.49
CA SER A 657 -25.81 -0.52 48.68
C SER A 657 -25.44 -1.84 49.37
N GLY A 658 -24.53 -1.78 50.35
CA GLY A 658 -23.93 -2.96 50.99
C GLY A 658 -22.97 -3.75 50.08
N LEU A 659 -22.62 -3.21 48.90
CA LEU A 659 -21.81 -3.89 47.89
C LEU A 659 -20.32 -3.73 48.16
N GLN A 660 -19.60 -4.85 48.08
CA GLN A 660 -18.16 -4.92 48.36
C GLN A 660 -17.31 -5.08 47.10
N TYR A 661 -17.94 -5.39 45.97
CA TYR A 661 -17.27 -5.68 44.71
C TYR A 661 -17.86 -4.81 43.61
N ALA A 662 -17.02 -4.18 42.80
CA ALA A 662 -17.50 -3.46 41.61
C ALA A 662 -17.95 -4.45 40.52
N ALA A 663 -17.16 -5.52 40.33
CA ALA A 663 -17.45 -6.66 39.49
C ALA A 663 -17.48 -7.96 40.31
N GLY A 664 -18.62 -8.65 40.32
CA GLY A 664 -18.91 -9.76 41.24
C GLY A 664 -18.02 -11.01 41.12
N GLN A 665 -17.54 -11.34 39.91
CA GLN A 665 -16.62 -12.45 39.66
C GLN A 665 -15.15 -12.03 39.56
N GLN A 666 -14.88 -10.72 39.72
CA GLN A 666 -13.55 -10.12 39.64
C GLN A 666 -13.31 -9.24 40.87
N PRO A 667 -13.27 -9.84 42.08
CA PRO A 667 -13.43 -9.13 43.36
C PRO A 667 -12.35 -8.09 43.69
N ASP A 668 -11.18 -8.14 43.02
CA ASP A 668 -10.06 -7.22 43.27
C ASP A 668 -9.93 -6.10 42.22
N THR A 669 -10.93 -5.95 41.34
CA THR A 669 -10.89 -4.96 40.24
C THR A 669 -11.84 -3.79 40.51
N LEU A 670 -11.46 -2.59 40.03
CA LEU A 670 -12.32 -1.39 40.03
C LEU A 670 -12.80 -0.95 41.42
N LEU A 671 -12.06 -1.28 42.49
CA LEU A 671 -12.44 -1.00 43.88
C LEU A 671 -12.46 0.51 44.21
N ASP A 672 -11.74 1.32 43.43
CA ASP A 672 -11.75 2.78 43.52
C ASP A 672 -13.11 3.39 43.15
N MET A 673 -13.97 2.65 42.45
CA MET A 673 -15.34 3.04 42.12
C MET A 673 -16.32 2.88 43.29
N LEU A 674 -15.93 2.18 44.36
CA LEU A 674 -16.76 1.98 45.56
C LEU A 674 -16.46 3.04 46.62
N LYS A 675 -17.39 3.97 46.78
CA LYS A 675 -17.26 5.15 47.64
C LYS A 675 -18.15 5.05 48.87
N THR A 676 -17.74 5.70 49.95
CA THR A 676 -18.57 5.93 51.13
C THR A 676 -19.69 6.93 50.81
N THR A 677 -20.72 7.00 51.65
CA THR A 677 -21.81 7.99 51.52
C THR A 677 -21.26 9.41 51.50
N ALA A 678 -20.25 9.69 52.33
CA ALA A 678 -19.64 11.01 52.41
C ALA A 678 -18.88 11.37 51.12
N GLU A 679 -18.13 10.43 50.56
CA GLU A 679 -17.46 10.61 49.27
C GLU A 679 -18.49 10.77 48.14
N MET A 680 -19.55 9.96 48.10
CA MET A 680 -20.61 10.07 47.09
C MET A 680 -21.37 11.40 47.13
N LYS A 681 -21.33 12.11 48.27
CA LYS A 681 -21.96 13.44 48.44
C LYS A 681 -20.95 14.59 48.32
N SER A 682 -19.68 14.29 48.04
CA SER A 682 -18.64 15.28 47.84
C SER A 682 -18.49 15.58 46.35
N GLU A 683 -18.53 16.87 45.99
CA GLU A 683 -18.31 17.30 44.59
C GLU A 683 -16.95 16.83 44.06
N ALA A 684 -15.92 16.83 44.91
CA ALA A 684 -14.55 16.45 44.54
C ALA A 684 -14.41 14.99 44.09
N THR A 685 -15.40 14.14 44.38
CA THR A 685 -15.44 12.74 43.94
C THR A 685 -15.75 12.61 42.45
N TYR A 686 -16.48 13.59 41.90
CA TYR A 686 -16.92 13.60 40.51
C TYR A 686 -15.98 14.48 39.68
N GLY A 687 -15.07 13.83 38.94
CA GLY A 687 -14.14 14.51 38.05
C GLY A 687 -14.79 14.98 36.75
N SER A 688 -13.97 15.44 35.80
CA SER A 688 -14.41 15.90 34.46
C SER A 688 -15.12 14.84 33.61
N ALA A 689 -15.13 13.57 34.04
CA ALA A 689 -15.88 12.50 33.40
C ALA A 689 -17.40 12.62 33.61
N PHE A 690 -17.84 13.29 34.68
CA PHE A 690 -19.25 13.62 34.92
C PHE A 690 -19.54 15.01 34.38
N ASP A 691 -20.07 15.08 33.15
CA ASP A 691 -20.37 16.32 32.46
C ASP A 691 -21.38 17.17 33.25
N ALA A 692 -21.05 18.43 33.51
CA ALA A 692 -21.88 19.37 34.25
C ALA A 692 -23.17 19.76 33.49
N GLU A 693 -23.25 19.54 32.18
CA GLU A 693 -24.47 19.70 31.38
C GLU A 693 -25.44 18.53 31.55
N ILE A 694 -24.93 17.37 32.00
CA ILE A 694 -25.72 16.14 32.21
C ILE A 694 -26.01 15.91 33.69
N TRP A 695 -25.04 16.19 34.55
CA TRP A 695 -25.10 15.95 35.99
C TRP A 695 -25.20 17.26 36.78
N ASN A 696 -26.11 17.28 37.75
CA ASN A 696 -26.13 18.25 38.83
C ASN A 696 -25.41 17.65 40.05
N ILE A 697 -24.23 18.17 40.35
CA ILE A 697 -23.39 17.75 41.47
C ILE A 697 -23.31 18.91 42.45
N GLU A 698 -23.79 18.69 43.67
CA GLU A 698 -23.79 19.70 44.74
C GLU A 698 -23.26 19.07 46.03
N ASP A 699 -22.32 19.76 46.68
CA ASP A 699 -21.73 19.27 47.93
C ASP A 699 -22.81 19.02 49.01
N GLY A 700 -22.75 17.84 49.65
CA GLY A 700 -23.73 17.37 50.63
C GLY A 700 -24.94 16.63 50.05
N LYS A 701 -25.06 16.51 48.72
CA LYS A 701 -26.13 15.76 48.04
C LYS A 701 -25.57 14.69 47.12
N TYR A 702 -26.35 13.64 46.87
CA TYR A 702 -26.03 12.71 45.79
C TYR A 702 -26.14 13.44 44.43
N PRO A 703 -25.35 13.04 43.42
CA PRO A 703 -25.48 13.57 42.08
C PRO A 703 -26.88 13.25 41.54
N ALA A 704 -27.40 14.13 40.71
CA ALA A 704 -28.67 13.90 40.02
C ALA A 704 -28.52 14.24 38.54
N LEU A 705 -29.23 13.55 37.67
CA LEU A 705 -29.28 13.94 36.27
C LEU A 705 -30.06 15.24 36.08
N ARG A 706 -29.58 16.11 35.20
CA ARG A 706 -30.29 17.30 34.76
C ARG A 706 -31.39 16.88 33.82
N LYS A 707 -32.61 17.36 34.08
CA LYS A 707 -33.74 17.20 33.17
C LYS A 707 -33.59 18.20 32.03
N THR A 708 -33.44 17.71 30.81
CA THR A 708 -33.52 18.55 29.61
C THR A 708 -34.99 18.82 29.31
N ALA A 709 -35.35 20.12 29.24
CA ALA A 709 -36.72 20.59 29.05
C ALA A 709 -37.19 20.52 27.60
#